data_AF-A0A4R6SVG7-F1
#
_entry.id   AF-A0A4R6SVG7-F1
#
_cell.length_a   1.000
_cell.length_b   1.000
_cell.length_c   1.000
_cell.angle_alpha   90.00
_cell.angle_beta   90.00
_cell.angle_gamma   90.00
#
_symmetry.space_group_name_H-M   'P 1'
#
loop_
_entity.id
_entity.type
_entity.pdbx_description
1 polymer ?
#
loop_
_entity_poly.entity_id
_entity_poly.type
_entity_poly.pdbx_seq_one_letter_code
_entity_poly.pdbx_strand_id
1 'polypeptide(L)'
;MKIKFSLLLPALLLAATAFSQQTNPRPGLIETPYKELPLGAIKPQGWLLEMLVRQKNGSTGQLDKLYPAVMNERNGWLGGDGDQWERGPYWVDGLLPLAYLLKDKELIAKVKPWVEWSIKSQTADGYFGPSKDYPGERGIQRDNSRDWWPKMVMLKILKQYYSATSDKRVITLMTNYFKYQLKELPSKPLDNWTYWAKYRAGDNLMVVYWLYNITGDQFLLELGDLIYKQSFDFSNAFLNTDMLSKMGSIHTVNLAQGMKAPFIYYQHHPEQNYLDAMKKGFQDLRKYNGMAHGLYGGDEALHGNNPTQGSELCTAVEMMFTLESGLEITGDVNYADQLEKIAFNALPTQISDDFQTHQYFQQANQVMLTRQMHNFGDNHGGTDVCYGLLTGYPCCASNMHQGWPKFAQNLFYTTADKGIAALVYSPSEVTTKVAGGIEVTILEETNYPFEESIRFTLKTKKSVEFPMHLRIPEWCKKGVIKVNGETILESKGNQIVKVNRLWKSGDVIELQLPMHIFKSKWYENSMSVERGPITYALKIGEDVKVVENTKDPLEYGTSYTEVRPTTPWNYGLFDMSEDKLKDNFKIEITGKNTNYPWNLENAPIQIKTKAKRIPSWNLYNEMAGPIPYSHIYGLESEREEEEVTLVPYGCTTLRISQFPLVGRK
;
A
#
# COMPACT_ATOMS: atom_id res chain seq x y z
N MET A 1 39.05 -49.63 -29.72
CA MET A 1 39.81 -48.43 -29.31
C MET A 1 39.22 -47.21 -29.99
N LYS A 2 38.42 -46.41 -29.29
CA LYS A 2 38.09 -45.00 -29.59
C LYS A 2 37.28 -44.43 -28.42
N ILE A 3 37.98 -43.68 -27.58
CA ILE A 3 37.47 -42.91 -26.44
C ILE A 3 36.73 -41.69 -27.02
N LYS A 4 35.48 -41.45 -26.62
CA LYS A 4 34.81 -40.16 -26.83
C LYS A 4 34.71 -39.46 -25.47
N PHE A 5 35.50 -38.41 -25.32
CA PHE A 5 35.36 -37.40 -24.28
C PHE A 5 34.05 -36.63 -24.51
N SER A 6 33.15 -36.64 -23.52
CA SER A 6 32.09 -35.63 -23.43
C SER A 6 32.59 -34.51 -22.51
N LEU A 7 32.85 -33.33 -23.09
CA LEU A 7 33.10 -32.11 -22.33
C LEU A 7 31.82 -31.69 -21.61
N LEU A 8 31.85 -31.66 -20.27
CA LEU A 8 30.94 -30.87 -19.46
C LEU A 8 31.35 -29.39 -19.59
N LEU A 9 30.54 -28.59 -20.29
CA LEU A 9 30.55 -27.13 -20.14
C LEU A 9 29.74 -26.77 -18.89
N PRO A 10 30.27 -26.01 -17.93
CA PRO A 10 29.45 -25.38 -16.92
C PRO A 10 28.70 -24.21 -17.55
N ALA A 11 27.37 -24.26 -17.53
CA ALA A 11 26.52 -23.13 -17.88
C ALA A 11 26.71 -22.02 -16.84
N LEU A 12 27.59 -21.05 -17.14
CA LEU A 12 27.58 -19.77 -16.45
C LEU A 12 26.30 -19.02 -16.83
N LEU A 13 25.30 -19.08 -15.96
CA LEU A 13 24.21 -18.11 -15.91
C LEU A 13 24.79 -16.75 -15.50
N LEU A 14 25.34 -16.00 -16.45
CA LEU A 14 25.54 -14.56 -16.33
C LEU A 14 24.17 -13.90 -16.36
N ALA A 15 23.54 -13.78 -15.19
CA ALA A 15 22.49 -12.78 -15.00
C ALA A 15 23.17 -11.41 -15.13
N ALA A 16 23.12 -10.82 -16.31
CA ALA A 16 23.47 -9.43 -16.52
C ALA A 16 22.41 -8.58 -15.82
N THR A 17 22.58 -8.35 -14.52
CA THR A 17 21.86 -7.32 -13.79
C THR A 17 22.37 -5.98 -14.29
N ALA A 18 21.62 -5.36 -15.20
CA ALA A 18 21.84 -3.99 -15.61
C ALA A 18 21.49 -3.06 -14.42
N PHE A 19 22.39 -2.99 -13.43
CA PHE A 19 22.26 -2.05 -12.33
C PHE A 19 22.63 -0.66 -12.86
N SER A 20 21.61 0.16 -13.14
CA SER A 20 21.74 1.58 -13.44
C SER A 20 22.59 2.25 -12.37
N GLN A 21 23.66 2.91 -12.80
CA GLN A 21 24.56 3.66 -11.93
C GLN A 21 23.79 4.81 -11.27
N GLN A 22 24.11 5.08 -10.01
CA GLN A 22 23.60 6.20 -9.24
C GLN A 22 23.90 7.50 -10.02
N THR A 23 22.88 8.09 -10.62
CA THR A 23 22.99 9.39 -11.28
C THR A 23 22.48 10.44 -10.31
N ASN A 24 23.31 11.46 -10.06
CA ASN A 24 22.86 12.69 -9.41
C ASN A 24 21.62 13.21 -10.17
N PRO A 25 20.65 13.83 -9.48
CA PRO A 25 19.51 14.43 -10.17
C PRO A 25 20.01 15.37 -11.28
N ARG A 26 19.27 15.43 -12.39
CA ARG A 26 19.60 16.38 -13.46
C ARG A 26 19.34 17.81 -12.95
N PRO A 27 20.15 18.82 -13.36
CA PRO A 27 19.89 20.21 -13.00
C PRO A 27 18.42 20.58 -13.26
N GLY A 28 17.78 21.28 -12.33
CA GLY A 28 16.35 21.57 -12.39
C GLY A 28 15.49 20.69 -11.48
N LEU A 29 15.94 19.50 -11.09
CA LEU A 29 15.33 18.76 -9.98
C LEU A 29 16.25 18.75 -8.77
N ILE A 30 15.67 18.80 -7.57
CA ILE A 30 16.42 18.66 -6.31
C ILE A 30 16.98 17.24 -6.16
N GLU A 31 17.99 17.11 -5.30
CA GLU A 31 18.42 15.80 -4.83
C GLU A 31 17.49 15.29 -3.73
N THR A 32 16.78 14.20 -4.02
CA THR A 32 16.01 13.47 -3.01
C THR A 32 16.97 12.69 -2.09
N PRO A 33 16.65 12.58 -0.79
CA PRO A 33 17.51 11.86 0.16
C PRO A 33 17.59 10.35 -0.16
N TYR A 34 16.51 9.81 -0.72
CA TYR A 34 16.36 8.40 -1.06
C TYR A 34 15.95 8.24 -2.53
N LYS A 35 16.33 7.11 -3.12
CA LYS A 35 15.93 6.72 -4.47
C LYS A 35 15.61 5.23 -4.53
N GLU A 36 14.49 4.91 -5.17
CA GLU A 36 14.07 3.52 -5.41
C GLU A 36 15.19 2.67 -6.01
N LEU A 37 15.32 1.43 -5.53
CA LEU A 37 16.17 0.43 -6.16
C LEU A 37 15.52 -0.11 -7.45
N PRO A 38 16.30 -0.73 -8.37
CA PRO A 38 15.72 -1.42 -9.51
C PRO A 38 14.73 -2.52 -9.08
N LEU A 39 13.67 -2.72 -9.86
CA LEU A 39 12.65 -3.72 -9.58
C LEU A 39 13.27 -5.14 -9.60
N GLY A 40 13.10 -5.87 -8.49
CA GLY A 40 13.70 -7.19 -8.28
C GLY A 40 15.09 -7.19 -7.61
N ALA A 41 15.60 -6.01 -7.21
CA ALA A 41 16.80 -5.89 -6.37
C ALA A 41 16.54 -6.32 -4.91
N ILE A 42 15.31 -6.10 -4.43
CA ILE A 42 14.82 -6.56 -3.13
C ILE A 42 14.06 -7.86 -3.36
N LYS A 43 14.46 -8.92 -2.65
CA LYS A 43 13.83 -10.23 -2.70
C LYS A 43 13.06 -10.45 -1.41
N PRO A 44 11.74 -10.66 -1.46
CA PRO A 44 10.96 -10.96 -0.26
C PRO A 44 11.41 -12.30 0.36
N GLN A 45 11.39 -12.39 1.68
CA GLN A 45 11.66 -13.60 2.47
C GLN A 45 10.54 -13.83 3.49
N GLY A 46 10.61 -14.93 4.26
CA GLY A 46 9.73 -15.19 5.40
C GLY A 46 8.24 -14.99 5.08
N TRP A 47 7.55 -14.25 5.96
CA TRP A 47 6.12 -14.01 5.78
C TRP A 47 5.78 -13.14 4.56
N LEU A 48 6.67 -12.22 4.16
CA LEU A 48 6.42 -11.36 3.00
C LEU A 48 6.48 -12.17 1.69
N LEU A 49 7.39 -13.14 1.60
CA LEU A 49 7.44 -14.06 0.47
C LEU A 49 6.16 -14.90 0.39
N GLU A 50 5.70 -15.45 1.52
CA GLU A 50 4.46 -16.22 1.57
C GLU A 50 3.25 -15.37 1.12
N MET A 51 3.17 -14.11 1.54
CA MET A 51 2.13 -13.18 1.07
C MET A 51 2.14 -13.01 -0.45
N LEU A 52 3.31 -12.77 -1.05
CA LEU A 52 3.42 -12.59 -2.50
C LEU A 52 3.17 -13.89 -3.26
N VAL A 53 3.51 -15.05 -2.70
CA VAL A 53 3.21 -16.36 -3.29
C VAL A 53 1.70 -16.64 -3.26
N ARG A 54 1.01 -16.35 -2.16
CA ARG A 54 -0.46 -16.42 -2.09
C ARG A 54 -1.10 -15.48 -3.10
N GLN A 55 -0.62 -14.25 -3.17
CA GLN A 55 -1.09 -13.27 -4.15
C GLN A 55 -0.92 -13.77 -5.59
N LYS A 56 0.24 -14.34 -5.94
CA LYS A 56 0.49 -14.99 -7.23
C LYS A 56 -0.50 -16.12 -7.49
N ASN A 57 -0.72 -16.98 -6.50
CA ASN A 57 -1.58 -18.16 -6.65
C ASN A 57 -3.06 -17.82 -6.59
N GLY A 58 -3.43 -16.65 -6.07
CA GLY A 58 -4.79 -16.15 -6.00
C GLY A 58 -5.22 -15.38 -7.24
N SER A 59 -6.11 -14.42 -7.05
CA SER A 59 -6.70 -13.60 -8.11
C SER A 59 -5.66 -12.82 -8.92
N THR A 60 -4.57 -12.36 -8.31
CA THR A 60 -3.56 -11.56 -9.04
C THR A 60 -2.95 -12.32 -10.21
N GLY A 61 -2.57 -13.58 -10.02
CA GLY A 61 -2.01 -14.40 -11.10
C GLY A 61 -3.05 -15.00 -12.06
N GLN A 62 -4.34 -14.88 -11.73
CA GLN A 62 -5.42 -15.63 -12.39
C GLN A 62 -6.59 -14.78 -12.90
N LEU A 63 -6.54 -13.44 -12.81
CA LEU A 63 -7.68 -12.58 -13.14
C LEU A 63 -8.13 -12.67 -14.61
N ASP A 64 -7.23 -13.01 -15.54
CA ASP A 64 -7.56 -13.38 -16.93
C ASP A 64 -8.53 -14.56 -17.04
N LYS A 65 -8.49 -15.48 -16.08
CA LYS A 65 -9.38 -16.64 -16.01
C LYS A 65 -10.62 -16.37 -15.15
N LEU A 66 -10.44 -15.64 -14.05
CA LEU A 66 -11.49 -15.39 -13.07
C LEU A 66 -12.44 -14.26 -13.51
N TYR A 67 -11.93 -13.27 -14.24
CA TYR A 67 -12.69 -12.12 -14.74
C TYR A 67 -12.48 -11.90 -16.25
N PRO A 68 -12.81 -12.89 -17.10
CA PRO A 68 -12.49 -12.87 -18.53
C PRO A 68 -13.25 -11.78 -19.29
N ALA A 69 -14.37 -11.26 -18.77
CA ALA A 69 -15.07 -10.12 -19.39
C ALA A 69 -14.13 -8.92 -19.58
N VAL A 70 -13.24 -8.64 -18.62
CA VAL A 70 -12.32 -7.49 -18.66
C VAL A 70 -10.90 -7.91 -19.07
N MET A 71 -10.42 -9.06 -18.60
CA MET A 71 -8.98 -9.42 -18.65
C MET A 71 -8.60 -10.39 -19.77
N ASN A 72 -9.52 -10.74 -20.67
CA ASN A 72 -9.23 -11.63 -21.81
C ASN A 72 -8.46 -10.93 -22.95
N GLU A 73 -8.23 -11.67 -24.03
CA GLU A 73 -7.55 -11.21 -25.24
C GLU A 73 -8.27 -10.08 -25.99
N ARG A 74 -9.56 -9.83 -25.70
CA ARG A 74 -10.28 -8.68 -26.26
C ARG A 74 -9.89 -7.37 -25.57
N ASN A 75 -9.19 -7.35 -24.44
CA ASN A 75 -8.83 -6.10 -23.79
C ASN A 75 -8.13 -5.12 -24.76
N GLY A 76 -8.51 -3.84 -24.73
CA GLY A 76 -8.00 -2.81 -25.62
C GLY A 76 -6.49 -2.63 -25.49
N TRP A 77 -5.92 -2.86 -24.31
CA TRP A 77 -4.47 -2.81 -24.06
C TRP A 77 -3.71 -4.08 -24.53
N LEU A 78 -4.42 -4.99 -25.17
CA LEU A 78 -3.90 -6.11 -25.96
C LEU A 78 -4.25 -5.97 -27.46
N GLY A 79 -4.91 -4.87 -27.86
CA GLY A 79 -5.32 -4.60 -29.23
C GLY A 79 -6.68 -5.14 -29.64
N GLY A 80 -7.44 -5.68 -28.68
CA GLY A 80 -8.80 -6.11 -28.92
C GLY A 80 -9.82 -4.97 -28.87
N ASP A 81 -11.10 -5.33 -28.88
CA ASP A 81 -12.23 -4.41 -28.91
C ASP A 81 -13.02 -4.35 -27.58
N GLY A 82 -12.62 -5.11 -26.56
CA GLY A 82 -13.24 -5.22 -25.22
C GLY A 82 -12.95 -4.02 -24.32
N ASP A 83 -12.74 -4.24 -23.01
CA ASP A 83 -12.47 -3.15 -22.05
C ASP A 83 -11.18 -2.39 -22.42
N GLN A 84 -11.23 -1.06 -22.47
CA GLN A 84 -10.12 -0.23 -22.99
C GLN A 84 -9.65 0.85 -22.00
N TRP A 85 -10.30 0.93 -20.85
CA TRP A 85 -10.05 2.01 -19.91
C TRP A 85 -9.00 1.58 -18.88
N GLU A 86 -9.30 1.64 -17.59
CA GLU A 86 -8.29 1.50 -16.55
C GLU A 86 -8.06 0.07 -16.03
N ARG A 87 -9.07 -0.81 -16.08
CA ARG A 87 -9.06 -2.05 -15.27
C ARG A 87 -7.93 -3.00 -15.65
N GLY A 88 -7.75 -3.22 -16.95
CA GLY A 88 -6.62 -3.99 -17.47
C GLY A 88 -5.27 -3.43 -17.01
N PRO A 89 -4.98 -2.13 -17.27
CA PRO A 89 -3.80 -1.47 -16.74
C PRO A 89 -3.61 -1.62 -15.22
N TYR A 90 -4.63 -1.37 -14.40
CA TYR A 90 -4.46 -1.49 -12.94
C TYR A 90 -4.09 -2.90 -12.47
N TRP A 91 -4.68 -3.93 -13.09
CA TRP A 91 -4.28 -5.31 -12.80
C TRP A 91 -2.79 -5.53 -13.12
N VAL A 92 -2.34 -5.04 -14.28
CA VAL A 92 -0.94 -5.17 -14.70
C VAL A 92 0.02 -4.32 -13.84
N ASP A 93 -0.43 -3.18 -13.30
CA ASP A 93 0.35 -2.32 -12.39
C ASP A 93 0.76 -3.03 -11.10
N GLY A 94 -0.01 -4.03 -10.66
CA GLY A 94 0.35 -4.95 -9.56
C GLY A 94 0.96 -6.27 -10.02
N LEU A 95 0.50 -6.86 -11.12
CA LEU A 95 0.99 -8.14 -11.62
C LEU A 95 2.45 -8.06 -12.10
N LEU A 96 2.84 -6.97 -12.76
CA LEU A 96 4.21 -6.78 -13.24
C LEU A 96 5.24 -6.78 -12.11
N PRO A 97 5.15 -5.92 -11.08
CA PRO A 97 6.12 -5.95 -9.99
C PRO A 97 6.13 -7.30 -9.27
N LEU A 98 4.97 -7.93 -9.06
CA LEU A 98 4.88 -9.27 -8.48
C LEU A 98 5.71 -10.30 -9.27
N ALA A 99 5.57 -10.29 -10.60
CA ALA A 99 6.28 -11.20 -11.50
C ALA A 99 7.81 -11.07 -11.37
N TYR A 100 8.32 -9.83 -11.33
CA TYR A 100 9.76 -9.58 -11.26
C TYR A 100 10.35 -9.76 -9.86
N LEU A 101 9.61 -9.43 -8.79
CA LEU A 101 10.01 -9.69 -7.41
C LEU A 101 10.17 -11.19 -7.13
N LEU A 102 9.21 -11.99 -7.59
CA LEU A 102 9.25 -13.46 -7.47
C LEU A 102 10.15 -14.13 -8.52
N LYS A 103 10.62 -13.38 -9.53
CA LYS A 103 11.32 -13.90 -10.72
C LYS A 103 10.55 -15.03 -11.41
N ASP A 104 9.23 -14.87 -11.45
CA ASP A 104 8.32 -15.89 -11.93
C ASP A 104 8.19 -15.84 -13.45
N LYS A 105 8.65 -16.89 -14.14
CA LYS A 105 8.66 -16.93 -15.61
C LYS A 105 7.28 -16.95 -16.23
N GLU A 106 6.28 -17.53 -15.58
CA GLU A 106 4.92 -17.62 -16.10
C GLU A 106 4.21 -16.27 -15.98
N LEU A 107 4.34 -15.60 -14.84
CA LEU A 107 3.82 -14.25 -14.68
C LEU A 107 4.52 -13.25 -15.59
N ILE A 108 5.86 -13.35 -15.75
CA ILE A 108 6.61 -12.52 -16.70
C ILE A 108 6.08 -12.74 -18.13
N ALA A 109 5.82 -13.98 -18.53
CA ALA A 109 5.23 -14.28 -19.82
C ALA A 109 3.80 -13.71 -19.97
N LYS A 110 3.02 -13.67 -18.89
CA LYS A 110 1.66 -13.11 -18.86
C LYS A 110 1.61 -11.59 -19.00
N VAL A 111 2.53 -10.86 -18.38
CA VAL A 111 2.57 -9.38 -18.48
C VAL A 111 3.17 -8.88 -19.79
N LYS A 112 4.05 -9.67 -20.42
CA LYS A 112 4.80 -9.25 -21.60
C LYS A 112 3.92 -8.79 -22.78
N PRO A 113 2.80 -9.47 -23.14
CA PRO A 113 1.91 -9.00 -24.19
C PRO A 113 1.39 -7.58 -23.98
N TRP A 114 1.03 -7.21 -22.75
CA TRP A 114 0.51 -5.88 -22.40
C TRP A 114 1.56 -4.78 -22.65
N VAL A 115 2.80 -5.04 -22.23
CA VAL A 115 3.94 -4.13 -22.46
C VAL A 115 4.28 -4.03 -23.95
N GLU A 116 4.42 -5.16 -24.63
CA GLU A 116 4.79 -5.20 -26.05
C GLU A 116 3.72 -4.54 -26.93
N TRP A 117 2.44 -4.77 -26.63
CA TRP A 117 1.36 -4.12 -27.34
C TRP A 117 1.38 -2.60 -27.11
N SER A 118 1.51 -2.17 -25.85
CA SER A 118 1.58 -0.74 -25.52
C SER A 118 2.72 -0.04 -26.26
N ILE A 119 3.91 -0.68 -26.35
CA ILE A 119 5.05 -0.15 -27.12
C ILE A 119 4.74 -0.06 -28.62
N LYS A 120 4.14 -1.10 -29.19
CA LYS A 120 3.84 -1.18 -30.63
C LYS A 120 2.65 -0.31 -31.05
N SER A 121 1.78 0.06 -30.12
CA SER A 121 0.62 0.90 -30.38
C SER A 121 0.97 2.36 -30.72
N GLN A 122 2.24 2.77 -30.53
CA GLN A 122 2.65 4.14 -30.75
C GLN A 122 2.47 4.56 -32.22
N THR A 123 1.73 5.65 -32.42
CA THR A 123 1.48 6.27 -33.73
C THR A 123 2.55 7.31 -34.06
N ALA A 124 2.60 7.75 -35.33
CA ALA A 124 3.63 8.67 -35.83
C ALA A 124 3.63 10.06 -35.15
N ASP A 125 2.50 10.50 -34.61
CA ASP A 125 2.37 11.74 -33.84
C ASP A 125 2.77 11.59 -32.36
N GLY A 126 3.09 10.37 -31.90
CA GLY A 126 3.56 10.07 -30.55
C GLY A 126 2.48 9.51 -29.60
N TYR A 127 1.20 9.53 -29.99
CA TYR A 127 0.12 8.90 -29.21
C TYR A 127 0.39 7.39 -29.03
N PHE A 128 -0.03 6.82 -27.89
CA PHE A 128 -0.02 5.37 -27.67
C PHE A 128 -1.27 4.92 -26.88
N GLY A 129 -1.59 3.64 -26.98
CA GLY A 129 -2.74 3.02 -26.33
C GLY A 129 -3.98 2.89 -27.24
N PRO A 130 -5.11 2.39 -26.69
CA PRO A 130 -6.36 2.24 -27.45
C PRO A 130 -6.82 3.58 -28.02
N SER A 131 -7.35 3.64 -29.24
CA SER A 131 -7.70 4.92 -29.89
C SER A 131 -9.07 4.95 -30.57
N LYS A 132 -9.77 3.82 -30.56
CA LYS A 132 -11.04 3.63 -31.27
C LYS A 132 -12.10 3.27 -30.24
N ASP A 133 -13.13 4.09 -30.15
CA ASP A 133 -14.30 3.79 -29.34
C ASP A 133 -15.20 2.77 -30.06
N TYR A 134 -15.92 1.98 -29.27
CA TYR A 134 -16.87 0.98 -29.74
C TYR A 134 -18.22 1.17 -29.04
N PRO A 135 -19.33 0.62 -29.60
CA PRO A 135 -20.61 0.59 -28.90
C PRO A 135 -20.50 -0.07 -27.52
N GLY A 136 -21.23 0.46 -26.54
CA GLY A 136 -21.21 -0.06 -25.17
C GLY A 136 -21.61 -1.53 -25.08
N GLU A 137 -20.96 -2.25 -24.17
CA GLU A 137 -21.20 -3.67 -23.87
C GLU A 137 -21.26 -3.83 -22.35
N ARG A 138 -22.28 -4.52 -21.82
CA ARG A 138 -22.53 -4.59 -20.37
C ARG A 138 -21.29 -5.15 -19.65
N GLY A 139 -20.89 -4.45 -18.59
CA GLY A 139 -19.77 -4.86 -17.74
C GLY A 139 -18.38 -4.41 -18.21
N ILE A 140 -18.24 -3.86 -19.42
CA ILE A 140 -16.97 -3.37 -19.97
C ILE A 140 -17.05 -1.94 -20.50
N GLN A 141 -15.95 -1.19 -20.39
CA GLN A 141 -15.87 0.19 -20.86
C GLN A 141 -15.10 0.25 -22.17
N ARG A 142 -15.78 0.65 -23.24
CA ARG A 142 -15.28 0.59 -24.62
C ARG A 142 -15.23 1.96 -25.32
N ASP A 143 -15.51 3.02 -24.58
CA ASP A 143 -15.48 4.41 -25.03
C ASP A 143 -14.44 5.21 -24.22
N ASN A 144 -14.27 6.49 -24.57
CA ASN A 144 -13.22 7.34 -24.00
C ASN A 144 -11.81 6.73 -24.11
N SER A 145 -11.54 5.97 -25.18
CA SER A 145 -10.25 5.31 -25.42
C SER A 145 -9.06 6.30 -25.43
N ARG A 146 -9.34 7.56 -25.79
CA ARG A 146 -8.36 8.65 -25.80
C ARG A 146 -8.09 9.30 -24.44
N ASP A 147 -8.83 8.97 -23.39
CA ASP A 147 -8.64 9.49 -22.04
C ASP A 147 -7.18 9.40 -21.57
N TRP A 148 -6.72 10.46 -20.91
CA TRP A 148 -5.40 10.57 -20.33
C TRP A 148 -5.17 9.59 -19.19
N TRP A 149 -6.17 9.33 -18.35
CA TRP A 149 -5.97 8.63 -17.08
C TRP A 149 -5.48 7.17 -17.24
N PRO A 150 -6.09 6.30 -18.07
CA PRO A 150 -5.56 4.95 -18.29
C PRO A 150 -4.10 4.92 -18.75
N LYS A 151 -3.68 5.94 -19.52
CA LYS A 151 -2.29 6.08 -19.98
C LYS A 151 -1.35 6.40 -18.83
N MET A 152 -1.78 7.16 -17.82
CA MET A 152 -0.99 7.40 -16.60
C MET A 152 -0.67 6.08 -15.90
N VAL A 153 -1.63 5.16 -15.82
CA VAL A 153 -1.42 3.81 -15.26
C VAL A 153 -0.45 3.01 -16.13
N MET A 154 -0.63 3.02 -17.46
CA MET A 154 0.29 2.32 -18.36
C MET A 154 1.71 2.91 -18.36
N LEU A 155 1.87 4.21 -18.15
CA LEU A 155 3.16 4.85 -17.95
C LEU A 155 3.84 4.37 -16.67
N LYS A 156 3.10 4.18 -15.57
CA LYS A 156 3.64 3.56 -14.35
C LYS A 156 4.15 2.14 -14.65
N ILE A 157 3.36 1.32 -15.33
CA ILE A 157 3.75 -0.04 -15.73
C ILE A 157 5.04 -0.04 -16.56
N LEU A 158 5.14 0.87 -17.54
CA LEU A 158 6.32 0.98 -18.38
C LEU A 158 7.56 1.48 -17.60
N LYS A 159 7.41 2.40 -16.63
CA LYS A 159 8.48 2.76 -15.67
C LYS A 159 8.96 1.53 -14.92
N GLN A 160 8.03 0.74 -14.36
CA GLN A 160 8.35 -0.49 -13.62
C GLN A 160 9.05 -1.53 -14.53
N TYR A 161 8.55 -1.72 -15.75
CA TYR A 161 9.17 -2.61 -16.74
C TYR A 161 10.59 -2.19 -17.09
N TYR A 162 10.82 -0.89 -17.32
CA TYR A 162 12.17 -0.35 -17.53
C TYR A 162 13.06 -0.61 -16.32
N SER A 163 12.55 -0.39 -15.10
CA SER A 163 13.29 -0.64 -13.85
C SER A 163 13.78 -2.10 -13.76
N ALA A 164 12.95 -3.06 -14.20
CA ALA A 164 13.29 -4.48 -14.19
C ALA A 164 14.19 -4.94 -15.35
N THR A 165 14.07 -4.32 -16.53
CA THR A 165 14.66 -4.86 -17.79
C THR A 165 15.67 -3.97 -18.46
N SER A 166 15.72 -2.68 -18.11
CA SER A 166 16.47 -1.62 -18.80
C SER A 166 16.13 -1.48 -20.30
N ASP A 167 14.93 -1.89 -20.73
CA ASP A 167 14.52 -1.80 -22.13
C ASP A 167 14.39 -0.35 -22.61
N LYS A 168 15.35 0.08 -23.43
CA LYS A 168 15.43 1.46 -23.96
C LYS A 168 14.25 1.86 -24.84
N ARG A 169 13.46 0.90 -25.37
CA ARG A 169 12.23 1.21 -26.12
C ARG A 169 11.24 2.01 -25.27
N VAL A 170 11.21 1.79 -23.96
CA VAL A 170 10.36 2.56 -23.02
C VAL A 170 10.71 4.04 -23.06
N ILE A 171 12.01 4.37 -23.02
CA ILE A 171 12.49 5.76 -23.05
C ILE A 171 12.07 6.43 -24.36
N THR A 172 12.23 5.74 -25.50
CA THR A 172 11.79 6.24 -26.80
C THR A 172 10.27 6.48 -26.83
N LEU A 173 9.47 5.51 -26.41
CA LEU A 173 8.01 5.64 -26.38
C LEU A 173 7.58 6.82 -25.52
N MET A 174 8.06 6.91 -24.29
CA MET A 174 7.65 7.96 -23.35
C MET A 174 8.11 9.34 -23.83
N THR A 175 9.30 9.45 -24.41
CA THR A 175 9.78 10.72 -24.99
C THR A 175 8.85 11.21 -26.10
N ASN A 176 8.45 10.32 -27.01
CA ASN A 176 7.52 10.67 -28.10
C ASN A 176 6.12 10.97 -27.58
N TYR A 177 5.62 10.19 -26.61
CA TYR A 177 4.31 10.42 -26.01
C TYR A 177 4.25 11.73 -25.23
N PHE A 178 5.29 12.10 -24.48
CA PHE A 178 5.30 13.35 -23.74
C PHE A 178 5.44 14.56 -24.66
N LYS A 179 6.09 14.45 -25.82
CA LYS A 179 6.01 15.48 -26.87
C LYS A 179 4.59 15.61 -27.42
N TYR A 180 3.91 14.49 -27.67
CA TYR A 180 2.50 14.49 -28.05
C TYR A 180 1.62 15.14 -26.97
N GLN A 181 1.79 14.75 -25.71
CA GLN A 181 1.01 15.27 -24.59
C GLN A 181 1.23 16.78 -24.41
N LEU A 182 2.47 17.26 -24.42
CA LEU A 182 2.79 18.70 -24.32
C LEU A 182 2.10 19.51 -25.43
N LYS A 183 2.08 18.97 -26.66
CA LYS A 183 1.41 19.60 -27.80
C LYS A 183 -0.12 19.64 -27.64
N GLU A 184 -0.73 18.58 -27.13
CA GLU A 184 -2.19 18.41 -27.13
C GLU A 184 -2.87 19.03 -25.90
N LEU A 185 -2.23 19.01 -24.72
CA LEU A 185 -2.80 19.51 -23.46
C LEU A 185 -3.38 20.93 -23.51
N PRO A 186 -2.82 21.91 -24.27
CA PRO A 186 -3.44 23.23 -24.40
C PRO A 186 -4.83 23.22 -25.04
N SER A 187 -5.11 22.27 -25.94
CA SER A 187 -6.40 22.13 -26.63
C SER A 187 -7.29 21.03 -26.04
N LYS A 188 -6.70 20.06 -25.35
CA LYS A 188 -7.37 18.93 -24.71
C LYS A 188 -6.82 18.81 -23.29
N PRO A 189 -7.27 19.70 -22.37
CA PRO A 189 -6.77 19.71 -21.00
C PRO A 189 -6.98 18.36 -20.30
N LEU A 190 -6.34 18.17 -19.13
CA LEU A 190 -6.41 16.90 -18.39
C LEU A 190 -7.85 16.43 -18.15
N ASP A 191 -8.80 17.32 -17.91
CA ASP A 191 -10.22 17.01 -17.70
C ASP A 191 -11.06 16.94 -18.98
N ASN A 192 -10.45 16.99 -20.18
CA ASN A 192 -11.15 17.00 -21.47
C ASN A 192 -12.08 15.79 -21.69
N TRP A 193 -11.64 14.59 -21.30
CA TRP A 193 -12.45 13.37 -21.43
C TRP A 193 -13.11 13.00 -20.11
N THR A 194 -12.32 12.93 -19.05
CA THR A 194 -12.82 12.64 -17.71
C THR A 194 -12.08 13.48 -16.69
N TYR A 195 -12.77 13.82 -15.59
CA TYR A 195 -12.15 14.59 -14.51
C TYR A 195 -11.08 13.79 -13.74
N TRP A 196 -11.06 12.46 -13.86
CA TRP A 196 -10.13 11.57 -13.15
C TRP A 196 -8.66 11.93 -13.39
N ALA A 197 -8.31 12.23 -14.64
CA ALA A 197 -6.95 12.60 -15.03
C ALA A 197 -6.47 13.88 -14.33
N LYS A 198 -7.35 14.84 -14.08
CA LYS A 198 -7.03 16.07 -13.33
C LYS A 198 -6.69 15.78 -11.86
N TYR A 199 -7.44 14.91 -11.20
CA TYR A 199 -7.19 14.57 -9.79
C TYR A 199 -6.01 13.63 -9.61
N ARG A 200 -5.71 12.79 -10.59
CA ARG A 200 -4.65 11.76 -10.51
C ARG A 200 -3.36 12.16 -11.24
N ALA A 201 -3.25 13.42 -11.64
CA ALA A 201 -2.14 13.96 -12.44
C ALA A 201 -0.75 13.81 -11.79
N GLY A 202 -0.68 13.68 -10.46
CA GLY A 202 0.58 13.43 -9.74
C GLY A 202 1.31 12.17 -10.22
N ASP A 203 0.57 11.11 -10.59
CA ASP A 203 1.17 9.90 -11.17
C ASP A 203 1.79 10.17 -12.56
N ASN A 204 1.16 11.02 -13.37
CA ASN A 204 1.70 11.43 -14.67
C ASN A 204 2.97 12.27 -14.50
N LEU A 205 2.90 13.28 -13.63
CA LEU A 205 4.01 14.18 -13.31
C LEU A 205 5.24 13.41 -12.81
N MET A 206 5.02 12.40 -11.96
CA MET A 206 6.09 11.56 -11.42
C MET A 206 6.85 10.84 -12.55
N VAL A 207 6.15 10.31 -13.56
CA VAL A 207 6.80 9.63 -14.69
C VAL A 207 7.51 10.62 -15.61
N VAL A 208 7.00 11.84 -15.77
CA VAL A 208 7.67 12.92 -16.51
C VAL A 208 9.01 13.28 -15.87
N TYR A 209 9.06 13.49 -14.54
CA TYR A 209 10.30 13.79 -13.83
C TYR A 209 11.27 12.59 -13.77
N TRP A 210 10.73 11.38 -13.67
CA TRP A 210 11.54 10.17 -13.83
C TRP A 210 12.24 10.12 -15.19
N LEU A 211 11.53 10.41 -16.30
CA LEU A 211 12.11 10.44 -17.63
C LEU A 211 13.14 11.58 -17.76
N TYR A 212 12.84 12.74 -17.18
CA TYR A 212 13.75 13.89 -17.18
C TYR A 212 15.10 13.55 -16.54
N ASN A 213 15.09 12.85 -15.39
CA ASN A 213 16.33 12.40 -14.74
C ASN A 213 17.18 11.48 -15.64
N ILE A 214 16.56 10.77 -16.58
CA ILE A 214 17.25 9.93 -17.56
C ILE A 214 17.79 10.77 -18.73
N THR A 215 16.92 11.55 -19.40
CA THR A 215 17.24 12.20 -20.68
C THR A 215 17.86 13.60 -20.54
N GLY A 216 17.39 14.38 -19.57
CA GLY A 216 17.73 15.81 -19.40
C GLY A 216 16.99 16.74 -20.37
N ASP A 217 16.00 16.25 -21.11
CA ASP A 217 15.27 17.03 -22.11
C ASP A 217 14.36 18.09 -21.45
N GLN A 218 14.64 19.37 -21.71
CA GLN A 218 13.99 20.49 -21.02
C GLN A 218 12.48 20.59 -21.23
N PHE A 219 11.94 20.10 -22.37
CA PHE A 219 10.49 20.09 -22.62
C PHE A 219 9.72 19.26 -21.57
N LEU A 220 10.38 18.34 -20.87
CA LEU A 220 9.75 17.55 -19.80
C LEU A 220 9.48 18.40 -18.56
N LEU A 221 10.33 19.37 -18.24
CA LEU A 221 10.05 20.31 -17.15
C LEU A 221 8.88 21.25 -17.51
N GLU A 222 8.85 21.75 -18.76
CA GLU A 222 7.73 22.52 -19.30
C GLU A 222 6.41 21.72 -19.26
N LEU A 223 6.44 20.45 -19.67
CA LEU A 223 5.31 19.55 -19.56
C LEU A 223 4.90 19.33 -18.09
N GLY A 224 5.86 19.18 -17.19
CA GLY A 224 5.61 19.03 -15.75
C GLY A 224 4.82 20.22 -15.19
N ASP A 225 5.23 21.44 -15.53
CA ASP A 225 4.52 22.66 -15.13
C ASP A 225 3.09 22.72 -15.71
N LEU A 226 2.93 22.35 -16.98
CA LEU A 226 1.61 22.32 -17.62
C LEU A 226 0.68 21.28 -16.98
N ILE A 227 1.18 20.08 -16.68
CA ILE A 227 0.42 19.02 -15.99
C ILE A 227 -0.01 19.50 -14.61
N TYR A 228 0.93 20.04 -13.83
CA TYR A 228 0.62 20.52 -12.47
C TYR A 228 -0.41 21.65 -12.51
N LYS A 229 -0.24 22.63 -13.41
CA LYS A 229 -1.20 23.72 -13.60
C LYS A 229 -2.62 23.25 -13.95
N GLN A 230 -2.76 22.16 -14.71
CA GLN A 230 -4.05 21.60 -15.07
C GLN A 230 -4.60 20.60 -14.04
N SER A 231 -3.81 20.24 -13.02
CA SER A 231 -4.22 19.29 -11.98
C SER A 231 -5.16 19.91 -10.95
N PHE A 232 -5.77 19.07 -10.11
CA PHE A 232 -6.43 19.56 -8.91
C PHE A 232 -5.40 20.13 -7.92
N ASP A 233 -5.60 21.37 -7.48
CA ASP A 233 -4.67 22.07 -6.58
C ASP A 233 -4.83 21.58 -5.13
N PHE A 234 -4.22 20.42 -4.85
CA PHE A 234 -4.17 19.85 -3.51
C PHE A 234 -3.47 20.78 -2.51
N SER A 235 -2.49 21.56 -2.94
CA SER A 235 -1.75 22.48 -2.08
C SER A 235 -2.68 23.55 -1.50
N ASN A 236 -3.43 24.23 -2.36
CA ASN A 236 -4.42 25.21 -1.94
C ASN A 236 -5.59 24.56 -1.18
N ALA A 237 -6.07 23.41 -1.64
CA ALA A 237 -7.15 22.68 -0.97
C ALA A 237 -6.80 22.35 0.49
N PHE A 238 -5.55 21.93 0.76
CA PHE A 238 -5.12 21.63 2.12
C PHE A 238 -4.81 22.88 2.94
N LEU A 239 -4.13 23.88 2.38
CA LEU A 239 -3.72 25.07 3.14
C LEU A 239 -4.86 26.03 3.45
N ASN A 240 -5.73 26.27 2.48
CA ASN A 240 -6.61 27.45 2.46
C ASN A 240 -8.10 27.12 2.48
N THR A 241 -8.47 25.84 2.60
CA THR A 241 -9.87 25.41 2.62
C THR A 241 -10.15 24.44 3.77
N ASP A 242 -11.42 24.11 3.96
CA ASP A 242 -11.93 23.15 4.92
C ASP A 242 -12.29 21.80 4.28
N MET A 243 -11.79 21.51 3.06
CA MET A 243 -12.12 20.32 2.26
C MET A 243 -12.08 19.03 3.09
N LEU A 244 -10.98 18.80 3.83
CA LEU A 244 -10.80 17.56 4.60
C LEU A 244 -11.69 17.48 5.85
N SER A 245 -12.35 18.55 6.25
CA SER A 245 -13.30 18.52 7.38
C SER A 245 -14.76 18.31 6.92
N LYS A 246 -15.03 18.39 5.62
CA LYS A 246 -16.36 18.26 5.03
C LYS A 246 -16.57 16.83 4.50
N MET A 247 -17.63 16.18 4.96
CA MET A 247 -18.09 14.92 4.38
C MET A 247 -18.50 15.12 2.92
N GLY A 248 -18.24 14.13 2.07
CA GLY A 248 -18.57 14.17 0.64
C GLY A 248 -17.69 15.09 -0.20
N SER A 249 -16.63 15.69 0.35
CA SER A 249 -15.86 16.75 -0.32
C SER A 249 -14.99 16.26 -1.48
N ILE A 250 -14.55 15.01 -1.43
CA ILE A 250 -13.69 14.39 -2.42
C ILE A 250 -13.85 12.87 -2.41
N HIS A 251 -13.72 12.24 -3.59
CA HIS A 251 -13.60 10.80 -3.70
C HIS A 251 -12.31 10.31 -3.03
N THR A 252 -12.40 9.29 -2.17
CA THR A 252 -11.31 8.80 -1.31
C THR A 252 -10.10 8.32 -2.09
N VAL A 253 -10.29 7.59 -3.19
CA VAL A 253 -9.20 7.16 -4.08
C VAL A 253 -8.55 8.35 -4.81
N ASN A 254 -9.32 9.36 -5.23
CA ASN A 254 -8.74 10.57 -5.82
C ASN A 254 -7.88 11.31 -4.81
N LEU A 255 -8.29 11.35 -3.54
CA LEU A 255 -7.48 11.90 -2.47
C LEU A 255 -6.21 11.06 -2.28
N ALA A 256 -6.33 9.74 -2.09
CA ALA A 256 -5.21 8.83 -1.84
C ALA A 256 -4.17 8.89 -2.96
N GLN A 257 -4.60 8.78 -4.21
CA GLN A 257 -3.73 8.76 -5.38
C GLN A 257 -3.23 10.16 -5.76
N GLY A 258 -4.11 11.17 -5.70
CA GLY A 258 -3.83 12.51 -6.19
C GLY A 258 -2.99 13.36 -5.25
N MET A 259 -3.14 13.17 -3.93
CA MET A 259 -2.52 14.06 -2.96
C MET A 259 -0.98 14.02 -2.96
N LYS A 260 -0.33 13.05 -3.61
CA LYS A 260 1.13 13.08 -3.79
C LYS A 260 1.61 14.22 -4.69
N ALA A 261 0.74 14.84 -5.50
CA ALA A 261 1.13 15.83 -6.51
C ALA A 261 2.01 16.97 -5.96
N PRO A 262 1.76 17.56 -4.77
CA PRO A 262 2.65 18.56 -4.18
C PRO A 262 4.06 18.02 -3.87
N PHE A 263 4.21 16.78 -3.38
CA PHE A 263 5.54 16.17 -3.19
C PHE A 263 6.28 16.01 -4.51
N ILE A 264 5.57 15.52 -5.54
CA ILE A 264 6.19 15.30 -6.84
C ILE A 264 6.67 16.63 -7.42
N TYR A 265 5.81 17.66 -7.40
CA TYR A 265 6.10 18.99 -7.95
C TYR A 265 7.22 19.71 -7.18
N TYR A 266 7.28 19.50 -5.85
CA TYR A 266 8.34 20.03 -4.99
C TYR A 266 9.76 19.71 -5.49
N GLN A 267 9.92 18.60 -6.23
CA GLN A 267 11.23 18.26 -6.79
C GLN A 267 11.75 19.29 -7.79
N HIS A 268 10.89 19.93 -8.58
CA HIS A 268 11.29 20.99 -9.50
C HIS A 268 11.14 22.39 -8.89
N HIS A 269 10.12 22.55 -8.06
CA HIS A 269 9.73 23.79 -7.40
C HIS A 269 9.83 23.61 -5.88
N PRO A 270 11.03 23.79 -5.29
CA PRO A 270 11.31 23.44 -3.90
C PRO A 270 10.77 24.45 -2.87
N GLU A 271 9.62 25.06 -3.14
CA GLU A 271 8.95 25.94 -2.20
C GLU A 271 8.35 25.14 -1.04
N GLN A 272 8.58 25.67 0.17
CA GLN A 272 8.18 25.03 1.43
C GLN A 272 6.66 24.83 1.55
N ASN A 273 5.85 25.64 0.86
CA ASN A 273 4.39 25.55 0.88
C ASN A 273 3.87 24.17 0.43
N TYR A 274 4.56 23.48 -0.49
CA TYR A 274 4.16 22.15 -0.92
C TYR A 274 4.30 21.11 0.20
N LEU A 275 5.39 21.17 0.96
CA LEU A 275 5.59 20.30 2.12
C LEU A 275 4.64 20.67 3.27
N ASP A 276 4.42 21.96 3.51
CA ASP A 276 3.49 22.45 4.52
C ASP A 276 2.04 22.02 4.22
N ALA A 277 1.64 22.06 2.94
CA ALA A 277 0.33 21.58 2.51
C ALA A 277 0.14 20.10 2.81
N MET A 278 1.15 19.28 2.52
CA MET A 278 1.08 17.83 2.80
C MET A 278 1.05 17.54 4.29
N LYS A 279 1.89 18.23 5.08
CA LYS A 279 1.86 18.12 6.53
C LYS A 279 0.50 18.46 7.11
N LYS A 280 -0.11 19.58 6.70
CA LYS A 280 -1.45 19.98 7.12
C LYS A 280 -2.51 18.98 6.63
N GLY A 281 -2.42 18.53 5.38
CA GLY A 281 -3.33 17.57 4.77
C GLY A 281 -3.40 16.25 5.56
N PHE A 282 -2.25 15.67 5.92
CA PHE A 282 -2.20 14.46 6.75
C PHE A 282 -2.71 14.69 8.18
N GLN A 283 -2.38 15.84 8.79
CA GLN A 283 -2.90 16.20 10.12
C GLN A 283 -4.43 16.35 10.13
N ASP A 284 -4.99 17.02 9.12
CA ASP A 284 -6.43 17.20 8.98
C ASP A 284 -7.12 15.87 8.65
N LEU A 285 -6.54 15.04 7.77
CA LEU A 285 -7.05 13.70 7.52
C LEU A 285 -7.13 12.89 8.81
N ARG A 286 -6.05 12.84 9.59
CA ARG A 286 -6.01 12.13 10.87
C ARG A 286 -7.06 12.66 11.84
N LYS A 287 -7.27 13.98 11.88
CA LYS A 287 -8.20 14.63 12.81
C LYS A 287 -9.67 14.39 12.45
N TYR A 288 -10.03 14.56 11.18
CA TYR A 288 -11.42 14.62 10.75
C TYR A 288 -11.94 13.30 10.18
N ASN A 289 -11.08 12.48 9.58
CA ASN A 289 -11.50 11.26 8.87
C ASN A 289 -10.73 10.00 9.28
N GLY A 290 -9.62 10.15 9.99
CA GLY A 290 -8.73 9.05 10.34
C GLY A 290 -9.40 8.00 11.23
N MET A 291 -8.99 6.76 11.04
CA MET A 291 -9.39 5.60 11.84
C MET A 291 -8.16 4.86 12.38
N ALA A 292 -8.36 4.04 13.40
CA ALA A 292 -7.29 3.34 14.12
C ALA A 292 -6.39 2.44 13.25
N HIS A 293 -6.86 1.98 12.09
CA HIS A 293 -6.08 1.16 11.16
C HIS A 293 -5.15 1.99 10.24
N GLY A 294 -5.07 3.31 10.42
CA GLY A 294 -4.17 4.18 9.66
C GLY A 294 -4.72 4.67 8.33
N LEU A 295 -5.96 4.32 7.97
CA LEU A 295 -6.65 4.94 6.84
C LEU A 295 -7.73 5.90 7.34
N TYR A 296 -8.59 6.35 6.44
CA TYR A 296 -9.69 7.25 6.73
C TYR A 296 -11.02 6.68 6.25
N GLY A 297 -12.11 7.13 6.85
CA GLY A 297 -13.45 6.76 6.43
C GLY A 297 -13.82 7.34 5.08
N GLY A 298 -14.28 6.47 4.21
CA GLY A 298 -15.04 6.85 3.04
C GLY A 298 -15.53 5.66 2.25
N ASP A 299 -16.78 5.79 1.86
CA ASP A 299 -17.60 4.92 1.05
C ASP A 299 -17.71 5.54 -0.33
N GLU A 300 -16.62 5.46 -1.09
CA GLU A 300 -16.29 6.25 -2.30
C GLU A 300 -16.01 7.73 -2.01
N ALA A 301 -16.92 8.43 -1.35
CA ALA A 301 -16.69 9.79 -0.91
C ALA A 301 -16.12 9.84 0.52
N LEU A 302 -15.34 10.88 0.85
CA LEU A 302 -14.82 11.06 2.21
C LEU A 302 -15.96 11.16 3.24
N HIS A 303 -15.96 10.30 4.27
CA HIS A 303 -17.14 10.13 5.16
C HIS A 303 -16.81 10.17 6.66
N GLY A 304 -15.83 11.00 7.05
CA GLY A 304 -15.50 11.23 8.46
C GLY A 304 -14.85 10.03 9.16
N ASN A 305 -14.78 10.06 10.49
CA ASN A 305 -14.04 9.10 11.32
C ASN A 305 -14.92 8.15 12.15
N ASN A 306 -16.24 8.09 11.87
CA ASN A 306 -17.13 7.17 12.56
C ASN A 306 -16.75 5.71 12.22
N PRO A 307 -16.42 4.85 13.21
CA PRO A 307 -15.86 3.51 12.97
C PRO A 307 -16.83 2.52 12.32
N THR A 308 -18.10 2.89 12.15
CA THR A 308 -19.10 2.11 11.42
C THR A 308 -19.16 2.49 9.94
N GLN A 309 -18.36 3.46 9.48
CA GLN A 309 -18.32 3.87 8.07
C GLN A 309 -17.30 3.06 7.28
N GLY A 310 -17.51 2.97 5.97
CA GLY A 310 -16.65 2.22 5.07
C GLY A 310 -15.24 2.82 4.96
N SER A 311 -14.29 1.98 4.55
CA SER A 311 -12.93 2.33 4.16
C SER A 311 -12.56 1.45 2.96
N GLU A 312 -12.39 2.07 1.79
CA GLU A 312 -12.21 1.38 0.52
C GLU A 312 -10.83 0.76 0.31
N LEU A 313 -10.77 -0.43 -0.32
CA LEU A 313 -9.51 -1.14 -0.62
C LEU A 313 -8.62 -0.39 -1.63
N CYS A 314 -9.16 0.22 -2.70
CA CYS A 314 -8.37 1.04 -3.61
C CYS A 314 -7.68 2.20 -2.88
N THR A 315 -8.39 2.80 -1.92
CA THR A 315 -7.85 3.89 -1.11
C THR A 315 -6.64 3.42 -0.29
N ALA A 316 -6.69 2.21 0.26
CA ALA A 316 -5.56 1.64 1.00
C ALA A 316 -4.31 1.51 0.12
N VAL A 317 -4.42 0.87 -1.04
CA VAL A 317 -3.25 0.61 -1.91
C VAL A 317 -2.70 1.89 -2.56
N GLU A 318 -3.56 2.85 -2.91
CA GLU A 318 -3.10 4.14 -3.47
C GLU A 318 -2.48 5.04 -2.39
N MET A 319 -3.01 5.01 -1.17
CA MET A 319 -2.43 5.77 -0.06
C MET A 319 -1.05 5.23 0.32
N MET A 320 -0.88 3.90 0.33
CA MET A 320 0.43 3.30 0.51
C MET A 320 1.43 3.82 -0.52
N PHE A 321 1.05 3.86 -1.81
CA PHE A 321 1.93 4.37 -2.86
C PHE A 321 2.24 5.88 -2.73
N THR A 322 1.29 6.68 -2.23
CA THR A 322 1.53 8.09 -1.89
C THR A 322 2.51 8.26 -0.74
N LEU A 323 2.42 7.43 0.30
CA LEU A 323 3.31 7.46 1.46
C LEU A 323 4.73 7.01 1.08
N GLU A 324 4.86 5.99 0.24
CA GLU A 324 6.14 5.56 -0.35
C GLU A 324 6.81 6.72 -1.13
N SER A 325 6.04 7.43 -1.94
CA SER A 325 6.54 8.60 -2.70
C SER A 325 6.98 9.74 -1.77
N GLY A 326 6.19 10.03 -0.73
CA GLY A 326 6.52 11.04 0.27
C GLY A 326 7.80 10.70 1.04
N LEU A 327 7.95 9.44 1.43
CA LEU A 327 9.14 8.92 2.12
C LEU A 327 10.40 9.06 1.25
N GLU A 328 10.33 8.67 -0.03
CA GLU A 328 11.45 8.79 -0.97
C GLU A 328 11.92 10.24 -1.12
N ILE A 329 10.97 11.17 -1.31
CA ILE A 329 11.25 12.57 -1.65
C ILE A 329 11.70 13.38 -0.44
N THR A 330 11.14 13.12 0.74
CA THR A 330 11.35 13.96 1.93
C THR A 330 12.25 13.31 2.98
N GLY A 331 12.29 11.98 3.04
CA GLY A 331 12.91 11.25 4.14
C GLY A 331 12.18 11.40 5.49
N ASP A 332 10.95 11.93 5.51
CA ASP A 332 10.16 12.05 6.73
C ASP A 332 9.64 10.67 7.17
N VAL A 333 10.07 10.24 8.36
CA VAL A 333 9.75 8.92 8.91
C VAL A 333 8.27 8.73 9.22
N ASN A 334 7.51 9.82 9.38
CA ASN A 334 6.07 9.74 9.66
C ASN A 334 5.31 9.10 8.48
N TYR A 335 5.82 9.24 7.24
CA TYR A 335 5.23 8.56 6.08
C TYR A 335 5.46 7.05 6.14
N ALA A 336 6.63 6.60 6.61
CA ALA A 336 6.89 5.18 6.84
C ALA A 336 6.04 4.62 7.99
N ASP A 337 5.86 5.39 9.07
CA ASP A 337 4.99 4.99 10.19
C ASP A 337 3.53 4.82 9.75
N GLN A 338 3.00 5.76 8.96
CA GLN A 338 1.65 5.66 8.40
C GLN A 338 1.54 4.51 7.37
N LEU A 339 2.58 4.29 6.55
CA LEU A 339 2.64 3.21 5.57
C LEU A 339 2.54 1.84 6.26
N GLU A 340 3.36 1.61 7.29
CA GLU A 340 3.31 0.39 8.10
C GLU A 340 1.96 0.25 8.82
N LYS A 341 1.36 1.36 9.25
CA LYS A 341 0.02 1.35 9.84
C LYS A 341 -1.02 0.80 8.86
N ILE A 342 -1.03 1.25 7.61
CA ILE A 342 -1.98 0.75 6.60
C ILE A 342 -1.65 -0.69 6.20
N ALA A 343 -0.37 -0.98 5.91
CA ALA A 343 0.08 -2.27 5.41
C ALA A 343 -0.18 -3.42 6.40
N PHE A 344 0.01 -3.20 7.70
CA PHE A 344 -0.12 -4.26 8.72
C PHE A 344 -1.49 -4.29 9.41
N ASN A 345 -2.37 -3.35 9.10
CA ASN A 345 -3.72 -3.30 9.66
C ASN A 345 -4.77 -3.34 8.56
N ALA A 346 -4.95 -2.24 7.81
CA ALA A 346 -6.05 -2.11 6.86
C ALA A 346 -5.95 -3.05 5.63
N LEU A 347 -4.75 -3.26 5.08
CA LEU A 347 -4.60 -4.04 3.86
C LEU A 347 -4.98 -5.53 4.01
N PRO A 348 -4.41 -6.30 4.97
CA PRO A 348 -4.66 -7.74 5.06
C PRO A 348 -6.12 -8.08 5.41
N THR A 349 -6.85 -7.18 6.07
CA THR A 349 -8.25 -7.41 6.47
C THR A 349 -9.25 -7.28 5.35
N GLN A 350 -8.84 -6.90 4.13
CA GLN A 350 -9.75 -6.73 2.99
C GLN A 350 -9.59 -7.80 1.91
N ILE A 351 -8.63 -8.72 2.06
CA ILE A 351 -8.30 -9.74 1.07
C ILE A 351 -8.39 -11.12 1.75
N SER A 352 -9.00 -12.10 1.09
CA SER A 352 -9.10 -13.45 1.64
C SER A 352 -7.72 -14.11 1.77
N ASP A 353 -7.59 -15.07 2.68
CA ASP A 353 -6.31 -15.72 2.98
C ASP A 353 -5.64 -16.39 1.76
N ASP A 354 -6.44 -16.85 0.81
CA ASP A 354 -6.00 -17.46 -0.45
C ASP A 354 -5.84 -16.44 -1.59
N PHE A 355 -6.05 -15.15 -1.32
CA PHE A 355 -6.05 -14.04 -2.28
C PHE A 355 -7.06 -14.19 -3.44
N GLN A 356 -8.09 -15.03 -3.30
CA GLN A 356 -9.08 -15.25 -4.36
C GLN A 356 -10.20 -14.21 -4.37
N THR A 357 -10.54 -13.66 -3.20
CA THR A 357 -11.67 -12.74 -3.02
C THR A 357 -11.26 -11.56 -2.15
N HIS A 358 -12.07 -10.51 -2.17
CA HIS A 358 -11.86 -9.30 -1.40
C HIS A 358 -13.19 -8.72 -0.94
N GLN A 359 -13.15 -7.81 0.03
CA GLN A 359 -14.27 -6.92 0.35
C GLN A 359 -13.94 -5.50 -0.12
N TYR A 360 -14.96 -4.78 -0.58
CA TYR A 360 -14.79 -3.44 -1.14
C TYR A 360 -14.54 -2.40 -0.05
N PHE A 361 -15.43 -2.36 0.94
CA PHE A 361 -15.29 -1.57 2.15
C PHE A 361 -14.98 -2.48 3.35
N GLN A 362 -14.13 -2.00 4.24
CA GLN A 362 -14.05 -2.49 5.62
C GLN A 362 -14.53 -1.42 6.60
N GLN A 363 -14.76 -1.80 7.86
CA GLN A 363 -15.05 -0.88 8.95
C GLN A 363 -14.06 -1.09 10.10
N ALA A 364 -13.70 -0.02 10.82
CA ALA A 364 -12.88 -0.12 12.03
C ALA A 364 -13.58 -0.96 13.12
N ASN A 365 -14.92 -0.86 13.20
CA ASN A 365 -15.78 -1.72 14.00
C ASN A 365 -16.72 -2.50 13.06
N GLN A 366 -16.27 -3.66 12.61
CA GLN A 366 -16.95 -4.55 11.64
C GLN A 366 -17.38 -5.82 12.35
N VAL A 367 -18.66 -5.91 12.70
CA VAL A 367 -19.18 -7.02 13.53
C VAL A 367 -19.95 -8.07 12.73
N MET A 368 -20.32 -7.77 11.49
CA MET A 368 -20.92 -8.72 10.54
C MET A 368 -20.52 -8.34 9.10
N LEU A 369 -20.44 -9.33 8.22
CA LEU A 369 -20.29 -9.16 6.76
C LEU A 369 -21.48 -9.85 6.11
N THR A 370 -22.41 -9.09 5.56
CA THR A 370 -23.65 -9.65 5.03
C THR A 370 -24.09 -8.86 3.83
N ARG A 371 -24.93 -9.47 2.99
CA ARG A 371 -25.51 -8.77 1.83
C ARG A 371 -26.69 -7.87 2.23
N GLN A 372 -26.51 -7.09 3.30
CA GLN A 372 -27.46 -6.13 3.81
C GLN A 372 -27.13 -4.73 3.32
N MET A 373 -28.15 -3.89 3.15
CA MET A 373 -27.92 -2.47 2.91
C MET A 373 -27.38 -1.81 4.20
N HIS A 374 -26.15 -1.35 4.13
CA HIS A 374 -25.46 -0.63 5.19
C HIS A 374 -25.71 0.89 5.09
N ASN A 375 -25.32 1.65 6.12
CA ASN A 375 -25.45 3.11 6.12
C ASN A 375 -24.19 3.76 5.53
N PHE A 376 -23.94 3.46 4.25
CA PHE A 376 -22.88 4.02 3.44
C PHE A 376 -23.46 5.03 2.43
N GLY A 377 -22.64 5.97 1.98
CA GLY A 377 -22.95 6.93 0.92
C GLY A 377 -23.29 6.28 -0.41
N ASP A 378 -22.64 5.15 -0.73
CA ASP A 378 -22.84 4.35 -1.93
C ASP A 378 -23.16 2.89 -1.59
N ASN A 379 -23.97 2.24 -2.43
CA ASN A 379 -24.48 0.88 -2.19
C ASN A 379 -24.40 0.02 -3.45
N HIS A 380 -23.58 -1.03 -3.38
CA HIS A 380 -23.34 -1.98 -4.48
C HIS A 380 -24.17 -3.25 -4.29
N GLY A 381 -25.49 -3.07 -4.24
CA GLY A 381 -26.44 -4.19 -4.07
C GLY A 381 -26.28 -4.93 -2.74
N GLY A 382 -25.80 -4.21 -1.70
CA GLY A 382 -25.51 -4.69 -0.36
C GLY A 382 -24.23 -5.52 -0.24
N THR A 383 -23.44 -5.67 -1.31
CA THR A 383 -22.29 -6.59 -1.32
C THR A 383 -21.00 -5.97 -0.77
N ASP A 384 -21.04 -4.70 -0.36
CA ASP A 384 -19.88 -3.84 -0.11
C ASP A 384 -18.86 -4.40 0.91
N VAL A 385 -19.33 -5.10 1.94
CA VAL A 385 -18.50 -5.71 2.99
C VAL A 385 -18.34 -7.22 2.83
N CYS A 386 -19.01 -7.84 1.84
CA CYS A 386 -18.89 -9.27 1.60
C CYS A 386 -17.60 -9.58 0.86
N TYR A 387 -16.99 -10.72 1.20
CA TYR A 387 -15.87 -11.24 0.41
C TYR A 387 -16.36 -11.89 -0.87
N GLY A 388 -15.92 -11.40 -2.02
CA GLY A 388 -16.18 -12.00 -3.32
C GLY A 388 -15.20 -11.52 -4.38
N LEU A 389 -15.31 -12.06 -5.60
CA LEU A 389 -14.45 -11.63 -6.70
C LEU A 389 -14.82 -10.24 -7.22
N LEU A 390 -16.14 -9.94 -7.27
CA LEU A 390 -16.70 -8.72 -7.85
C LEU A 390 -17.66 -8.02 -6.87
N THR A 391 -17.58 -8.31 -5.57
CA THR A 391 -18.39 -7.62 -4.55
C THR A 391 -17.97 -6.15 -4.46
N GLY A 392 -18.94 -5.27 -4.20
CA GLY A 392 -18.74 -3.83 -4.31
C GLY A 392 -18.63 -3.34 -5.76
N TYR A 393 -17.92 -2.23 -5.96
CA TYR A 393 -17.57 -1.78 -7.30
C TYR A 393 -16.32 -2.54 -7.82
N PRO A 394 -16.29 -3.05 -9.07
CA PRO A 394 -15.18 -3.87 -9.59
C PRO A 394 -13.80 -3.18 -9.71
N CYS A 395 -13.64 -1.91 -9.32
CA CYS A 395 -12.34 -1.24 -9.35
C CYS A 395 -11.33 -1.92 -8.41
N CYS A 396 -11.76 -2.32 -7.21
CA CYS A 396 -10.90 -3.01 -6.24
C CYS A 396 -10.45 -4.38 -6.74
N ALA A 397 -11.30 -5.08 -7.50
CA ALA A 397 -10.96 -6.34 -8.15
C ALA A 397 -9.81 -6.21 -9.16
N SER A 398 -9.52 -4.99 -9.63
CA SER A 398 -8.42 -4.70 -10.57
C SER A 398 -7.26 -3.99 -9.89
N ASN A 399 -7.53 -3.10 -8.91
CA ASN A 399 -6.54 -2.21 -8.35
C ASN A 399 -5.78 -2.78 -7.14
N MET A 400 -6.39 -3.66 -6.36
CA MET A 400 -5.81 -4.16 -5.10
C MET A 400 -4.43 -4.83 -5.27
N HIS A 401 -4.15 -5.33 -6.47
CA HIS A 401 -2.98 -6.14 -6.78
C HIS A 401 -1.64 -5.40 -6.60
N GLN A 402 -1.64 -4.08 -6.51
CA GLN A 402 -0.41 -3.30 -6.35
C GLN A 402 0.14 -3.24 -4.91
N GLY A 403 -0.68 -3.49 -3.89
CA GLY A 403 -0.34 -3.23 -2.48
C GLY A 403 0.95 -3.88 -2.00
N TRP A 404 0.97 -5.21 -1.86
CA TRP A 404 2.17 -5.93 -1.38
C TRP A 404 3.37 -5.87 -2.32
N PRO A 405 3.22 -5.94 -3.66
CA PRO A 405 4.37 -5.82 -4.56
C PRO A 405 5.08 -4.47 -4.44
N LYS A 406 4.33 -3.35 -4.34
CA LYS A 406 4.93 -2.02 -4.18
C LYS A 406 5.52 -1.83 -2.78
N PHE A 407 4.84 -2.33 -1.75
CA PHE A 407 5.40 -2.37 -0.39
C PHE A 407 6.76 -3.10 -0.34
N ALA A 408 6.85 -4.29 -0.95
CA ALA A 408 8.09 -5.06 -1.00
C ALA A 408 9.22 -4.35 -1.77
N GLN A 409 8.87 -3.58 -2.80
CA GLN A 409 9.83 -2.79 -3.58
C GLN A 409 10.33 -1.54 -2.83
N ASN A 410 9.63 -1.11 -1.79
CA ASN A 410 9.90 0.12 -1.02
C ASN A 410 10.53 -0.13 0.37
N LEU A 411 11.06 -1.33 0.62
CA LEU A 411 11.75 -1.64 1.89
C LEU A 411 13.12 -0.94 2.00
N PHE A 412 13.87 -0.93 0.90
CA PHE A 412 15.23 -0.40 0.82
C PHE A 412 15.40 0.66 -0.26
N TYR A 413 16.26 1.64 0.01
CA TYR A 413 16.58 2.73 -0.91
C TYR A 413 18.09 2.93 -1.04
N THR A 414 18.52 3.45 -2.19
CA THR A 414 19.86 4.06 -2.27
C THR A 414 19.84 5.46 -1.66
N THR A 415 20.99 5.92 -1.18
CA THR A 415 21.12 7.21 -0.49
C THR A 415 22.08 8.14 -1.22
N ALA A 416 21.84 9.45 -1.16
CA ALA A 416 22.72 10.46 -1.80
C ALA A 416 24.21 10.35 -1.36
N ASP A 417 24.45 9.93 -0.11
CA ASP A 417 25.79 9.68 0.45
C ASP A 417 26.39 8.31 0.06
N LYS A 418 25.91 7.71 -1.04
CA LYS A 418 26.42 6.46 -1.66
C LYS A 418 26.30 5.23 -0.74
N GLY A 419 25.36 5.25 0.19
CA GLY A 419 25.01 4.14 1.07
C GLY A 419 23.70 3.48 0.68
N ILE A 420 23.07 2.87 1.67
CA ILE A 420 21.77 2.20 1.56
C ILE A 420 20.93 2.51 2.81
N ALA A 421 19.63 2.62 2.63
CA ALA A 421 18.67 2.82 3.70
C ALA A 421 17.70 1.64 3.80
N ALA A 422 17.45 1.16 5.02
CA ALA A 422 16.31 0.32 5.35
C ALA A 422 15.29 1.20 6.08
N LEU A 423 14.18 1.52 5.41
CA LEU A 423 13.20 2.47 5.93
C LEU A 423 11.85 1.82 6.26
N VAL A 424 11.54 0.66 5.70
CA VAL A 424 10.35 -0.12 6.05
C VAL A 424 10.82 -1.55 6.30
N TYR A 425 10.41 -2.14 7.41
CA TYR A 425 11.02 -3.40 7.87
C TYR A 425 10.14 -4.59 7.55
N SER A 426 10.73 -5.62 6.93
CA SER A 426 10.10 -6.89 6.57
C SER A 426 11.15 -7.90 6.14
N PRO A 427 10.96 -9.22 6.39
CA PRO A 427 11.94 -10.22 6.01
C PRO A 427 12.25 -10.16 4.51
N SER A 428 13.53 -9.90 4.16
CA SER A 428 13.94 -9.65 2.78
C SER A 428 15.44 -9.83 2.56
N GLU A 429 15.89 -9.90 1.31
CA GLU A 429 17.29 -9.83 0.90
C GLU A 429 17.44 -8.78 -0.20
N VAL A 430 18.31 -7.80 -0.02
CA VAL A 430 18.61 -6.78 -1.03
C VAL A 430 20.02 -6.97 -1.60
N THR A 431 20.17 -6.83 -2.92
CA THR A 431 21.48 -6.74 -3.57
C THR A 431 21.57 -5.44 -4.37
N THR A 432 22.57 -4.62 -4.06
CA THR A 432 22.76 -3.31 -4.68
C THR A 432 24.23 -2.89 -4.73
N LYS A 433 24.52 -1.71 -5.28
CA LYS A 433 25.83 -1.09 -5.31
C LYS A 433 25.90 0.08 -4.32
N VAL A 434 26.98 0.13 -3.54
CA VAL A 434 27.31 1.20 -2.60
C VAL A 434 28.71 1.76 -2.90
N ALA A 435 29.12 2.81 -2.21
CA ALA A 435 30.45 3.43 -2.32
C ALA A 435 30.88 3.72 -3.77
N GLY A 436 29.93 4.10 -4.63
CA GLY A 436 30.18 4.42 -6.04
C GLY A 436 30.32 3.23 -6.99
N GLY A 437 29.98 2.00 -6.57
CA GLY A 437 29.86 0.86 -7.51
C GLY A 437 30.17 -0.53 -6.95
N ILE A 438 30.45 -0.66 -5.66
CA ILE A 438 30.78 -1.93 -5.02
C ILE A 438 29.49 -2.67 -4.67
N GLU A 439 29.34 -3.90 -5.18
CA GLU A 439 28.19 -4.76 -4.90
C GLU A 439 28.20 -5.25 -3.45
N VAL A 440 27.05 -5.12 -2.79
CA VAL A 440 26.76 -5.64 -1.45
C VAL A 440 25.41 -6.35 -1.46
N THR A 441 25.31 -7.42 -0.68
CA THR A 441 24.03 -8.08 -0.36
C THR A 441 23.77 -7.94 1.13
N ILE A 442 22.55 -7.58 1.49
CA ILE A 442 22.10 -7.46 2.89
C ILE A 442 20.89 -8.36 3.06
N LEU A 443 20.98 -9.31 3.99
CA LEU A 443 19.88 -10.17 4.40
C LEU A 443 19.23 -9.56 5.66
N GLU A 444 17.95 -9.23 5.58
CA GLU A 444 17.11 -8.78 6.69
C GLU A 444 16.29 -9.97 7.24
N GLU A 445 16.65 -10.41 8.45
CA GLU A 445 15.97 -11.47 9.18
C GLU A 445 15.15 -10.86 10.31
N THR A 446 13.83 -11.00 10.23
CA THR A 446 12.91 -10.50 11.25
C THR A 446 11.51 -11.10 11.13
N ASN A 447 10.79 -11.17 12.24
CA ASN A 447 9.35 -11.38 12.31
C ASN A 447 8.59 -10.06 12.59
N TYR A 448 9.23 -8.91 12.39
CA TYR A 448 8.55 -7.61 12.35
C TYR A 448 7.36 -7.68 11.39
N PRO A 449 6.17 -7.14 11.74
CA PRO A 449 5.89 -6.22 12.85
C PRO A 449 5.56 -6.85 14.21
N PHE A 450 5.66 -8.18 14.37
CA PHE A 450 5.27 -8.85 15.63
C PHE A 450 6.42 -8.87 16.64
N GLU A 451 7.66 -8.97 16.17
CA GLU A 451 8.88 -8.97 16.98
C GLU A 451 9.64 -7.64 16.95
N GLU A 452 10.47 -7.44 17.97
CA GLU A 452 11.19 -6.18 18.22
C GLU A 452 12.59 -6.15 17.59
N SER A 453 13.10 -7.29 17.10
CA SER A 453 14.48 -7.42 16.61
C SER A 453 14.51 -7.58 15.10
N ILE A 454 15.38 -6.80 14.46
CA ILE A 454 15.65 -6.86 13.03
C ILE A 454 17.15 -7.05 12.85
N ARG A 455 17.55 -8.12 12.15
CA ARG A 455 18.94 -8.49 11.97
C ARG A 455 19.34 -8.33 10.50
N PHE A 456 20.33 -7.51 10.23
CA PHE A 456 20.90 -7.29 8.90
C PHE A 456 22.27 -7.97 8.81
N THR A 457 22.40 -8.99 7.96
CA THR A 457 23.70 -9.65 7.69
C THR A 457 24.28 -9.15 6.38
N LEU A 458 25.49 -8.61 6.41
CA LEU A 458 26.16 -8.06 5.25
C LEU A 458 27.01 -9.14 4.55
N LYS A 459 26.93 -9.16 3.22
CA LYS A 459 27.79 -9.96 2.35
C LYS A 459 28.43 -9.07 1.28
N THR A 460 29.76 -9.12 1.19
CA THR A 460 30.55 -8.35 0.24
C THR A 460 31.80 -9.12 -0.18
N LYS A 461 32.32 -8.86 -1.39
CA LYS A 461 33.56 -9.50 -1.89
C LYS A 461 34.82 -8.91 -1.26
N LYS A 462 34.77 -7.66 -0.80
CA LYS A 462 35.88 -6.94 -0.17
C LYS A 462 35.34 -5.97 0.88
N SER A 463 36.18 -5.56 1.83
CA SER A 463 35.80 -4.52 2.78
C SER A 463 35.40 -3.24 2.05
N VAL A 464 34.31 -2.61 2.47
CA VAL A 464 33.75 -1.42 1.83
C VAL A 464 33.15 -0.49 2.88
N GLU A 465 33.48 0.79 2.79
CA GLU A 465 32.95 1.82 3.69
C GLU A 465 31.73 2.47 3.05
N PHE A 466 30.60 2.45 3.76
CA PHE A 466 29.38 3.16 3.37
C PHE A 466 28.44 3.34 4.57
N PRO A 467 27.56 4.36 4.54
CA PRO A 467 26.55 4.54 5.58
C PRO A 467 25.35 3.59 5.38
N MET A 468 24.95 2.91 6.45
CA MET A 468 23.65 2.24 6.55
C MET A 468 22.67 3.19 7.26
N HIS A 469 21.59 3.57 6.59
CA HIS A 469 20.53 4.40 7.20
C HIS A 469 19.43 3.48 7.75
N LEU A 470 19.06 3.68 9.01
CA LEU A 470 18.07 2.88 9.73
C LEU A 470 17.03 3.80 10.34
N ARG A 471 15.75 3.55 10.04
CA ARG A 471 14.63 4.28 10.64
C ARG A 471 14.38 3.84 12.08
N ILE A 472 14.24 4.79 12.99
CA ILE A 472 13.68 4.55 14.33
C ILE A 472 12.25 5.11 14.33
N PRO A 473 11.21 4.26 14.39
CA PRO A 473 9.80 4.67 14.32
C PRO A 473 9.41 5.69 15.39
N GLU A 474 8.38 6.51 15.13
CA GLU A 474 7.84 7.47 16.12
C GLU A 474 7.41 6.76 17.42
N TRP A 475 6.73 5.62 17.30
CA TRP A 475 6.27 4.84 18.45
C TRP A 475 7.41 4.25 19.29
N CYS A 476 8.65 4.17 18.77
CA CYS A 476 9.76 3.58 19.49
C CYS A 476 10.41 4.62 20.43
N LYS A 477 10.28 4.44 21.75
CA LYS A 477 10.86 5.39 22.73
C LYS A 477 12.39 5.41 22.72
N LYS A 478 13.01 4.26 22.50
CA LYS A 478 14.47 4.07 22.56
C LYS A 478 14.89 2.87 21.68
N GLY A 479 15.28 3.16 20.44
CA GLY A 479 15.88 2.16 19.54
C GLY A 479 17.34 1.90 19.90
N VAL A 480 17.78 0.65 19.77
CA VAL A 480 19.16 0.23 20.07
C VAL A 480 19.77 -0.42 18.84
N ILE A 481 20.97 0.01 18.45
CA ILE A 481 21.71 -0.53 17.33
C ILE A 481 22.97 -1.20 17.83
N LYS A 482 23.13 -2.47 17.50
CA LYS A 482 24.33 -3.26 17.76
C LYS A 482 25.02 -3.62 16.47
N VAL A 483 26.35 -3.65 16.48
CA VAL A 483 27.15 -4.19 15.39
C VAL A 483 28.03 -5.28 15.96
N ASN A 484 27.92 -6.50 15.40
CA ASN A 484 28.66 -7.68 15.85
C ASN A 484 28.53 -7.94 17.37
N GLY A 485 27.33 -7.72 17.92
CA GLY A 485 27.01 -7.92 19.34
C GLY A 485 27.28 -6.73 20.26
N GLU A 486 28.01 -5.70 19.79
CA GLU A 486 28.32 -4.51 20.58
C GLU A 486 27.32 -3.38 20.31
N THR A 487 26.70 -2.84 21.36
CA THR A 487 25.86 -1.63 21.27
C THR A 487 26.72 -0.44 20.84
N ILE A 488 26.43 0.12 19.66
CA ILE A 488 27.14 1.28 19.13
C ILE A 488 26.35 2.58 19.27
N LEU A 489 25.01 2.48 19.37
CA LEU A 489 24.14 3.64 19.45
C LEU A 489 22.80 3.28 20.08
N GLU A 490 22.27 4.23 20.85
CA GLU A 490 20.89 4.27 21.29
C GLU A 490 20.28 5.58 20.80
N SER A 491 19.07 5.53 20.25
CA SER A 491 18.42 6.73 19.72
C SER A 491 16.95 6.81 20.09
N LYS A 492 16.43 8.03 20.17
CA LYS A 492 14.99 8.28 20.33
C LYS A 492 14.23 7.94 19.05
N GLY A 493 12.92 7.78 19.13
CA GLY A 493 12.05 7.62 17.97
C GLY A 493 12.04 8.83 17.03
N ASN A 494 11.26 8.67 15.96
CA ASN A 494 10.98 9.72 14.96
C ASN A 494 12.25 10.28 14.28
N GLN A 495 13.14 9.38 13.84
CA GLN A 495 14.35 9.81 13.11
C GLN A 495 14.96 8.70 12.25
N ILE A 496 15.84 9.09 11.33
CA ILE A 496 16.70 8.19 10.60
C ILE A 496 18.13 8.32 11.13
N VAL A 497 18.69 7.18 11.53
CA VAL A 497 20.04 7.09 12.06
C VAL A 497 20.99 6.58 10.98
N LYS A 498 22.18 7.17 10.88
CA LYS A 498 23.23 6.70 9.96
C LYS A 498 24.34 5.97 10.72
N VAL A 499 24.63 4.75 10.31
CA VAL A 499 25.76 3.95 10.80
C VAL A 499 26.83 3.92 9.71
N ASN A 500 27.82 4.82 9.79
CA ASN A 500 28.96 4.83 8.87
C ASN A 500 30.09 3.93 9.40
N ARG A 501 30.47 2.91 8.61
CA ARG A 501 31.50 1.94 9.00
C ARG A 501 32.18 1.34 7.77
N LEU A 502 33.39 0.85 7.97
CA LEU A 502 34.02 -0.12 7.08
C LEU A 502 33.41 -1.51 7.34
N TRP A 503 32.59 -1.99 6.40
CA TRP A 503 31.90 -3.26 6.49
C TRP A 503 32.69 -4.41 5.86
N LYS A 504 32.61 -5.59 6.48
CA LYS A 504 33.16 -6.87 6.00
C LYS A 504 32.04 -7.88 5.81
N SER A 505 32.28 -8.89 4.98
CA SER A 505 31.32 -10.00 4.84
C SER A 505 31.17 -10.71 6.18
N GLY A 506 29.93 -10.99 6.56
CA GLY A 506 29.59 -11.59 7.86
C GLY A 506 29.36 -10.58 8.98
N ASP A 507 29.60 -9.28 8.76
CA ASP A 507 29.18 -8.27 9.74
C ASP A 507 27.66 -8.27 9.89
N VAL A 508 27.21 -8.03 11.12
CA VAL A 508 25.81 -8.08 11.52
C VAL A 508 25.44 -6.77 12.19
N ILE A 509 24.35 -6.16 11.73
CA ILE A 509 23.68 -5.07 12.42
C ILE A 509 22.41 -5.63 13.04
N GLU A 510 22.23 -5.45 14.35
CA GLU A 510 20.98 -5.76 15.04
C GLU A 510 20.31 -4.45 15.45
N LEU A 511 19.12 -4.21 14.90
CA LEU A 511 18.25 -3.12 15.31
C LEU A 511 17.18 -3.67 16.26
N GLN A 512 17.19 -3.19 17.49
CA GLN A 512 16.15 -3.48 18.47
C GLN A 512 15.22 -2.29 18.59
N LEU A 513 13.93 -2.53 18.41
CA LEU A 513 12.85 -1.55 18.51
C LEU A 513 11.86 -1.99 19.60
N PRO A 514 12.17 -1.73 20.89
CA PRO A 514 11.30 -2.13 22.00
C PRO A 514 9.87 -1.61 21.82
N MET A 515 8.90 -2.53 21.81
CA MET A 515 7.50 -2.21 21.59
C MET A 515 6.76 -2.16 22.92
N HIS A 516 6.15 -1.02 23.20
CA HIS A 516 5.30 -0.85 24.37
C HIS A 516 3.83 -0.77 23.94
N ILE A 517 2.92 -1.07 24.87
CA ILE A 517 1.49 -0.84 24.66
C ILE A 517 1.21 0.65 24.86
N PHE A 518 0.49 1.23 23.91
CA PHE A 518 -0.03 2.59 24.02
C PHE A 518 -1.48 2.61 23.53
N LYS A 519 -2.15 3.75 23.72
CA LYS A 519 -3.53 3.95 23.31
C LYS A 519 -3.68 5.20 22.48
N SER A 520 -4.64 5.18 21.56
CA SER A 520 -5.03 6.31 20.74
C SER A 520 -6.51 6.62 20.94
N LYS A 521 -6.90 7.89 20.83
CA LYS A 521 -8.29 8.34 20.92
C LYS A 521 -8.88 8.63 19.54
N TRP A 522 -10.13 8.24 19.33
CA TRP A 522 -10.85 8.36 18.06
C TRP A 522 -12.28 8.87 18.27
N TYR A 523 -13.17 8.63 17.30
CA TYR A 523 -14.57 9.05 17.29
C TYR A 523 -15.28 8.72 18.61
N GLU A 524 -16.12 9.65 19.09
CA GLU A 524 -16.86 9.54 20.36
C GLU A 524 -15.94 9.23 21.56
N ASN A 525 -14.70 9.75 21.53
CA ASN A 525 -13.65 9.51 22.51
C ASN A 525 -13.29 8.02 22.71
N SER A 526 -13.63 7.16 21.75
CA SER A 526 -13.27 5.75 21.77
C SER A 526 -11.76 5.55 21.80
N MET A 527 -11.33 4.40 22.30
CA MET A 527 -9.94 4.04 22.50
C MET A 527 -9.56 2.86 21.60
N SER A 528 -8.40 2.95 20.96
CA SER A 528 -7.72 1.81 20.36
C SER A 528 -6.45 1.47 21.12
N VAL A 529 -6.10 0.20 21.14
CA VAL A 529 -4.90 -0.33 21.79
C VAL A 529 -3.89 -0.68 20.72
N GLU A 530 -2.64 -0.27 20.91
CA GLU A 530 -1.60 -0.42 19.91
C GLU A 530 -0.28 -0.93 20.53
N ARG A 531 0.50 -1.67 19.74
CA ARG A 531 1.86 -2.08 20.07
C ARG A 531 2.70 -2.13 18.79
N GLY A 532 3.80 -1.36 18.76
CA GLY A 532 4.54 -1.16 17.52
C GLY A 532 3.66 -0.48 16.47
N PRO A 533 3.72 -0.89 15.18
CA PRO A 533 2.81 -0.37 14.15
C PRO A 533 1.42 -1.06 14.17
N ILE A 534 1.19 -2.03 15.06
CA ILE A 534 -0.03 -2.86 15.04
C ILE A 534 -1.11 -2.25 15.94
N THR A 535 -2.31 -2.06 15.38
CA THR A 535 -3.55 -1.85 16.12
C THR A 535 -4.12 -3.19 16.54
N TYR A 536 -4.67 -3.29 17.74
CA TYR A 536 -5.30 -4.49 18.25
C TYR A 536 -6.83 -4.34 18.26
N ALA A 537 -7.50 -5.43 17.95
CA ALA A 537 -8.95 -5.53 17.86
C ALA A 537 -9.46 -6.71 18.68
N LEU A 538 -10.72 -6.63 19.12
CA LEU A 538 -11.40 -7.72 19.82
C LEU A 538 -11.42 -8.96 18.92
N LYS A 539 -10.97 -10.09 19.47
CA LYS A 539 -11.17 -11.40 18.85
C LYS A 539 -12.64 -11.78 18.93
N ILE A 540 -13.32 -11.81 17.79
CA ILE A 540 -14.73 -12.21 17.67
C ILE A 540 -14.75 -13.61 17.03
N GLY A 541 -15.57 -14.52 17.55
CA GLY A 541 -15.79 -15.81 16.91
C GLY A 541 -16.62 -15.67 15.63
N GLU A 542 -16.36 -16.49 14.62
CA GLU A 542 -16.87 -16.31 13.27
C GLU A 542 -17.67 -17.54 12.81
N ASP A 543 -18.88 -17.31 12.29
CA ASP A 543 -19.66 -18.27 11.49
C ASP A 543 -19.62 -17.82 10.04
N VAL A 544 -18.99 -18.62 9.18
CA VAL A 544 -18.67 -18.27 7.80
C VAL A 544 -19.56 -19.06 6.85
N LYS A 545 -20.20 -18.37 5.91
CA LYS A 545 -21.08 -18.98 4.92
C LYS A 545 -20.80 -18.44 3.52
N VAL A 546 -20.45 -19.34 2.60
CA VAL A 546 -20.43 -19.03 1.17
C VAL A 546 -21.86 -19.09 0.64
N VAL A 547 -22.28 -18.03 -0.04
CA VAL A 547 -23.62 -17.86 -0.61
C VAL A 547 -23.50 -17.82 -2.13
N GLU A 548 -24.26 -18.67 -2.82
CA GLU A 548 -24.43 -18.59 -4.27
C GLU A 548 -25.26 -17.34 -4.62
N ASN A 549 -24.74 -16.50 -5.50
CA ASN A 549 -25.43 -15.31 -5.96
C ASN A 549 -26.32 -15.61 -7.17
N THR A 550 -27.61 -15.81 -6.92
CA THR A 550 -28.61 -16.03 -7.98
C THR A 550 -29.33 -14.75 -8.43
N LYS A 551 -29.09 -13.61 -7.75
CA LYS A 551 -29.79 -12.34 -8.00
C LYS A 551 -29.18 -11.55 -9.16
N ASP A 552 -27.87 -11.42 -9.17
CA ASP A 552 -27.10 -10.55 -10.07
C ASP A 552 -25.65 -11.05 -10.23
N PRO A 553 -25.46 -12.30 -10.67
CA PRO A 553 -24.14 -12.93 -10.76
C PRO A 553 -23.18 -12.27 -11.75
N LEU A 554 -23.71 -11.49 -12.71
CA LEU A 554 -22.90 -10.76 -13.68
C LEU A 554 -22.30 -9.48 -13.08
N GLU A 555 -23.03 -8.82 -12.19
CA GLU A 555 -22.60 -7.59 -11.52
C GLU A 555 -21.66 -7.87 -10.35
N TYR A 556 -22.07 -8.74 -9.43
CA TYR A 556 -21.39 -8.94 -8.15
C TYR A 556 -20.75 -10.32 -7.98
N GLY A 557 -20.58 -11.05 -9.09
CA GLY A 557 -20.00 -12.38 -9.11
C GLY A 557 -20.99 -13.48 -8.70
N THR A 558 -20.64 -14.73 -9.02
CA THR A 558 -21.52 -15.91 -8.85
C THR A 558 -21.65 -16.39 -7.40
N SER A 559 -20.79 -15.89 -6.49
CA SER A 559 -20.87 -16.18 -5.06
C SER A 559 -20.17 -15.10 -4.26
N TYR A 560 -20.53 -15.01 -2.98
CA TYR A 560 -19.89 -14.16 -2.00
C TYR A 560 -19.93 -14.85 -0.63
N THR A 561 -19.08 -14.41 0.29
CA THR A 561 -18.99 -14.96 1.65
C THR A 561 -19.56 -13.97 2.65
N GLU A 562 -20.48 -14.46 3.48
CA GLU A 562 -20.99 -13.77 4.66
C GLU A 562 -20.31 -14.30 5.92
N VAL A 563 -20.14 -13.43 6.92
CA VAL A 563 -19.55 -13.77 8.22
C VAL A 563 -20.37 -13.15 9.33
N ARG A 564 -20.77 -13.98 10.32
CA ARG A 564 -21.60 -13.57 11.46
C ARG A 564 -20.88 -13.86 12.78
N PRO A 565 -21.09 -13.04 13.82
CA PRO A 565 -20.40 -13.20 15.10
C PRO A 565 -21.02 -14.36 15.88
N THR A 566 -20.18 -15.23 16.44
CA THR A 566 -20.59 -16.32 17.35
C THR A 566 -20.30 -15.99 18.81
N THR A 567 -19.60 -14.90 19.08
CA THR A 567 -19.32 -14.38 20.42
C THR A 567 -19.80 -12.94 20.55
N PRO A 568 -20.05 -12.44 21.77
CA PRO A 568 -20.38 -11.03 21.97
C PRO A 568 -19.26 -10.11 21.44
N TRP A 569 -19.64 -8.93 20.98
CA TRP A 569 -18.73 -7.92 20.46
C TRP A 569 -18.88 -6.56 21.16
N ASN A 570 -19.99 -6.33 21.84
CA ASN A 570 -20.40 -5.06 22.46
C ASN A 570 -19.67 -4.78 23.78
N TYR A 571 -18.34 -4.87 23.77
CA TYR A 571 -17.49 -4.65 24.93
C TYR A 571 -16.95 -3.21 24.96
N GLY A 572 -16.95 -2.62 26.16
CA GLY A 572 -16.15 -1.44 26.47
C GLY A 572 -14.92 -1.79 27.31
N LEU A 573 -13.83 -1.07 27.07
CA LEU A 573 -12.57 -1.20 27.82
C LEU A 573 -12.54 -0.23 29.01
N PHE A 574 -11.85 -0.60 30.09
CA PHE A 574 -11.73 0.29 31.25
C PHE A 574 -10.94 1.56 30.93
N ASP A 575 -11.47 2.71 31.36
CA ASP A 575 -10.71 3.97 31.33
C ASP A 575 -9.57 3.93 32.35
N MET A 576 -8.34 4.06 31.88
CA MET A 576 -7.15 4.05 32.71
C MET A 576 -6.03 4.91 32.12
N SER A 577 -5.13 5.41 32.97
CA SER A 577 -3.95 6.15 32.55
C SER A 577 -2.94 5.24 31.83
N GLU A 578 -2.07 5.82 30.99
CA GLU A 578 -1.11 5.06 30.17
C GLU A 578 -0.13 4.21 30.99
N ASP A 579 0.29 4.71 32.16
CA ASP A 579 1.19 4.01 33.08
C ASP A 579 0.60 2.69 33.61
N LYS A 580 -0.74 2.56 33.60
CA LYS A 580 -1.46 1.36 34.01
C LYS A 580 -1.67 0.35 32.89
N LEU A 581 -1.41 0.69 31.63
CA LEU A 581 -1.66 -0.21 30.49
C LEU A 581 -0.87 -1.52 30.61
N LYS A 582 0.43 -1.44 30.93
CA LYS A 582 1.29 -2.63 31.10
C LYS A 582 0.77 -3.61 32.16
N ASP A 583 0.07 -3.10 33.17
CA ASP A 583 -0.39 -3.90 34.30
C ASP A 583 -1.75 -4.54 34.01
N ASN A 584 -2.53 -3.98 33.09
CA ASN A 584 -3.89 -4.42 32.76
C ASN A 584 -4.01 -5.14 31.40
N PHE A 585 -3.06 -4.91 30.49
CA PHE A 585 -3.00 -5.55 29.18
C PHE A 585 -1.83 -6.54 29.15
N LYS A 586 -2.15 -7.84 29.20
CA LYS A 586 -1.17 -8.92 29.25
C LYS A 586 -0.87 -9.44 27.85
N ILE A 587 0.35 -9.22 27.39
CA ILE A 587 0.84 -9.71 26.10
C ILE A 587 1.12 -11.21 26.23
N GLU A 588 0.60 -11.99 25.29
CA GLU A 588 0.86 -13.41 25.14
C GLU A 588 1.42 -13.69 23.75
N ILE A 589 2.61 -14.30 23.70
CA ILE A 589 3.19 -14.83 22.46
C ILE A 589 2.61 -16.23 22.26
N THR A 590 1.95 -16.47 21.12
CA THR A 590 1.19 -17.71 20.91
C THR A 590 2.06 -18.91 20.56
N GLY A 591 3.34 -18.69 20.24
CA GLY A 591 4.27 -19.72 19.78
C GLY A 591 3.96 -20.26 18.38
N LYS A 592 3.05 -19.61 17.64
CA LYS A 592 2.70 -19.97 16.26
C LYS A 592 3.89 -19.71 15.35
N ASN A 593 4.43 -20.78 14.76
CA ASN A 593 5.49 -20.71 13.78
C ASN A 593 4.90 -20.87 12.38
N THR A 594 4.65 -19.75 11.70
CA THR A 594 3.97 -19.69 10.40
C THR A 594 4.51 -18.53 9.59
N ASN A 595 4.61 -18.71 8.29
CA ASN A 595 4.91 -17.62 7.36
C ASN A 595 3.65 -16.86 6.94
N TYR A 596 2.46 -17.23 7.43
CA TYR A 596 1.23 -16.49 7.17
C TYR A 596 0.58 -16.04 8.48
N PRO A 597 1.01 -14.89 9.05
CA PRO A 597 0.56 -14.43 10.37
C PRO A 597 -0.76 -13.65 10.33
N TRP A 598 -1.38 -13.47 9.16
CA TRP A 598 -2.47 -12.50 8.92
C TRP A 598 -3.89 -13.06 9.09
N ASN A 599 -4.07 -14.09 9.93
CA ASN A 599 -5.40 -14.60 10.27
C ASN A 599 -5.51 -15.00 11.76
N LEU A 600 -6.74 -15.21 12.24
CA LEU A 600 -7.01 -15.50 13.66
C LEU A 600 -6.33 -16.77 14.18
N GLU A 601 -6.15 -17.78 13.33
CA GLU A 601 -5.52 -19.06 13.69
C GLU A 601 -4.01 -18.90 13.94
N ASN A 602 -3.38 -18.03 13.15
CA ASN A 602 -1.94 -17.87 13.06
C ASN A 602 -1.40 -16.61 13.74
N ALA A 603 -2.28 -15.76 14.31
CA ALA A 603 -1.91 -14.55 15.02
C ALA A 603 -0.75 -14.80 16.02
N PRO A 604 0.45 -14.21 15.78
CA PRO A 604 1.63 -14.51 16.59
C PRO A 604 1.57 -13.98 18.03
N ILE A 605 0.76 -12.95 18.24
CA ILE A 605 0.64 -12.23 19.52
C ILE A 605 -0.84 -11.99 19.83
N GLN A 606 -1.18 -12.08 21.11
CA GLN A 606 -2.48 -11.71 21.64
C GLN A 606 -2.31 -10.81 22.87
N ILE A 607 -3.33 -10.04 23.21
CA ILE A 607 -3.35 -9.22 24.42
C ILE A 607 -4.63 -9.54 25.20
N LYS A 608 -4.49 -10.02 26.43
CA LYS A 608 -5.61 -10.24 27.34
C LYS A 608 -5.84 -9.02 28.22
N THR A 609 -7.09 -8.63 28.40
CA THR A 609 -7.50 -7.53 29.29
C THR A 609 -8.89 -7.78 29.85
N LYS A 610 -9.27 -7.03 30.88
CA LYS A 610 -10.65 -6.99 31.37
C LYS A 610 -11.49 -5.97 30.61
N ALA A 611 -12.76 -6.30 30.39
CA ALA A 611 -13.75 -5.47 29.72
C ALA A 611 -15.15 -5.71 30.32
N LYS A 612 -16.12 -4.87 29.93
CA LYS A 612 -17.53 -5.07 30.29
C LYS A 612 -18.41 -5.00 29.06
N ARG A 613 -19.45 -5.83 29.02
CA ARG A 613 -20.51 -5.71 28.01
C ARG A 613 -21.33 -4.44 28.24
N ILE A 614 -21.73 -3.81 27.14
CA ILE A 614 -22.62 -2.64 27.11
C ILE A 614 -23.92 -3.10 26.44
N PRO A 615 -24.96 -3.49 27.22
CA PRO A 615 -26.20 -4.05 26.68
C PRO A 615 -26.95 -3.11 25.72
N SER A 616 -26.78 -1.80 25.88
CA SER A 616 -27.39 -0.79 25.01
C SER A 616 -26.69 -0.64 23.65
N TRP A 617 -25.45 -1.12 23.49
CA TRP A 617 -24.73 -1.08 22.21
C TRP A 617 -25.12 -2.28 21.34
N ASN A 618 -26.10 -2.06 20.48
CA ASN A 618 -26.75 -3.08 19.64
C ASN A 618 -26.42 -2.89 18.16
N LEU A 619 -26.85 -3.84 17.31
CA LEU A 619 -26.69 -3.73 15.86
C LEU A 619 -27.54 -2.59 15.27
N TYR A 620 -27.06 -2.01 14.17
CA TYR A 620 -27.81 -1.10 13.30
C TYR A 620 -27.58 -1.51 11.85
N ASN A 621 -28.63 -1.92 11.13
CA ASN A 621 -28.53 -2.44 9.76
C ASN A 621 -27.44 -3.52 9.61
N GLU A 622 -27.38 -4.47 10.54
CA GLU A 622 -26.34 -5.52 10.61
C GLU A 622 -24.89 -5.01 10.79
N MET A 623 -24.68 -3.72 11.05
CA MET A 623 -23.40 -3.18 11.51
C MET A 623 -23.37 -3.06 13.03
N ALA A 624 -22.21 -2.73 13.59
CA ALA A 624 -22.15 -2.17 14.92
C ALA A 624 -23.01 -0.90 14.94
N GLY A 625 -23.91 -0.78 15.91
CA GLY A 625 -24.67 0.45 16.11
C GLY A 625 -23.75 1.62 16.46
N PRO A 626 -24.31 2.85 16.52
CA PRO A 626 -23.57 4.02 16.96
C PRO A 626 -22.78 3.72 18.23
N ILE A 627 -21.48 3.95 18.17
CA ILE A 627 -20.59 3.68 19.30
C ILE A 627 -20.99 4.57 20.48
N PRO A 628 -21.11 4.02 21.70
CA PRO A 628 -21.39 4.84 22.88
C PRO A 628 -20.28 5.87 23.10
N TYR A 629 -20.66 7.10 23.45
CA TYR A 629 -19.69 8.12 23.85
C TYR A 629 -18.87 7.62 25.05
N SER A 630 -17.55 7.67 24.90
CA SER A 630 -16.66 7.32 25.99
C SER A 630 -16.80 8.36 27.10
N HIS A 631 -16.83 7.88 28.35
CA HIS A 631 -17.05 8.69 29.55
C HIS A 631 -18.50 9.17 29.78
N ILE A 632 -19.52 8.55 29.17
CA ILE A 632 -20.92 8.73 29.59
C ILE A 632 -21.05 8.52 31.10
N TYR A 633 -21.62 9.51 31.80
CA TYR A 633 -21.93 9.37 33.23
C TYR A 633 -23.07 8.37 33.41
N GLY A 634 -22.86 7.35 34.25
CA GLY A 634 -23.85 6.30 34.47
C GLY A 634 -24.11 5.40 33.26
N LEU A 635 -23.12 5.24 32.36
CA LEU A 635 -23.23 4.30 31.25
C LEU A 635 -23.63 2.91 31.76
N GLU A 636 -24.73 2.38 31.23
CA GLU A 636 -25.16 1.03 31.54
C GLU A 636 -24.17 0.02 30.98
N SER A 637 -23.53 -0.73 31.86
CA SER A 637 -22.65 -1.85 31.54
C SER A 637 -22.95 -3.00 32.48
N GLU A 638 -22.69 -4.23 32.04
CA GLU A 638 -22.84 -5.41 32.88
C GLU A 638 -22.03 -5.30 34.18
N ARG A 639 -22.55 -5.92 35.25
CA ARG A 639 -21.87 -5.90 36.55
C ARG A 639 -20.58 -6.69 36.51
N GLU A 640 -20.60 -7.84 35.86
CA GLU A 640 -19.48 -8.76 35.75
C GLU A 640 -18.39 -8.21 34.83
N GLU A 641 -17.13 -8.44 35.21
CA GLU A 641 -15.97 -8.18 34.37
C GLU A 641 -15.61 -9.44 33.61
N GLU A 642 -15.38 -9.30 32.32
CA GLU A 642 -15.00 -10.41 31.45
C GLU A 642 -13.57 -10.24 30.97
N GLU A 643 -12.86 -11.36 30.86
CA GLU A 643 -11.58 -11.36 30.15
C GLU A 643 -11.83 -11.44 28.65
N VAL A 644 -11.29 -10.48 27.91
CA VAL A 644 -11.34 -10.46 26.46
C VAL A 644 -9.94 -10.59 25.89
N THR A 645 -9.87 -11.17 24.69
CA THR A 645 -8.63 -11.30 23.93
C THR A 645 -8.65 -10.29 22.78
N LEU A 646 -7.58 -9.51 22.68
CA LEU A 646 -7.31 -8.66 21.54
C LEU A 646 -6.24 -9.32 20.66
N VAL A 647 -6.42 -9.24 19.34
CA VAL A 647 -5.50 -9.76 18.33
C VAL A 647 -5.10 -8.62 17.38
N PRO A 648 -3.98 -8.74 16.64
CA PRO A 648 -3.62 -7.77 15.61
C PRO A 648 -4.80 -7.54 14.66
N TYR A 649 -5.09 -6.28 14.36
CA TYR A 649 -6.18 -5.87 13.47
C TYR A 649 -6.07 -6.61 12.13
N GLY A 650 -4.85 -6.69 11.59
CA GLY A 650 -4.53 -7.38 10.35
C GLY A 650 -4.88 -8.88 10.31
N CYS A 651 -5.19 -9.50 11.45
CA CYS A 651 -5.57 -10.92 11.54
C CYS A 651 -7.09 -11.15 11.55
N THR A 652 -7.90 -10.09 11.51
CA THR A 652 -9.34 -10.17 11.78
C THR A 652 -10.19 -10.19 10.51
N THR A 653 -11.31 -10.92 10.54
CA THR A 653 -12.45 -10.67 9.61
C THR A 653 -13.51 -9.83 10.32
N LEU A 654 -13.91 -10.25 11.53
CA LEU A 654 -14.74 -9.48 12.45
C LEU A 654 -13.90 -8.79 13.53
N ARG A 655 -14.25 -7.56 13.90
CA ARG A 655 -13.45 -6.70 14.79
C ARG A 655 -14.26 -5.62 15.50
N ILE A 656 -13.84 -5.32 16.73
CA ILE A 656 -13.97 -4.00 17.35
C ILE A 656 -12.55 -3.51 17.60
N SER A 657 -12.15 -2.40 17.00
CA SER A 657 -10.82 -1.81 17.20
C SER A 657 -10.85 -0.44 17.86
N GLN A 658 -12.01 0.23 17.82
CA GLN A 658 -12.28 1.47 18.52
C GLN A 658 -13.33 1.19 19.59
N PHE A 659 -12.87 1.05 20.84
CA PHE A 659 -13.70 0.63 21.97
C PHE A 659 -14.28 1.84 22.71
N PRO A 660 -15.56 1.81 23.09
CA PRO A 660 -16.07 2.74 24.10
C PRO A 660 -15.40 2.47 25.45
N LEU A 661 -15.30 3.49 26.29
CA LEU A 661 -14.71 3.36 27.62
C LEU A 661 -15.76 3.17 28.73
N VAL A 662 -15.49 2.24 29.65
CA VAL A 662 -16.32 1.91 30.83
C VAL A 662 -15.56 2.14 32.14
N GLY A 663 -16.27 2.04 33.27
CA GLY A 663 -15.67 2.06 34.60
C GLY A 663 -15.34 3.45 35.14
N ARG A 664 -15.88 4.51 34.51
CA ARG A 664 -15.86 5.86 35.10
C ARG A 664 -16.65 5.84 36.40
N LYS A 665 -15.95 6.00 37.52
CA LYS A 665 -16.53 6.23 38.84
C LYS A 665 -16.82 7.70 39.05
#